data_AF-A0A849QAV1-F1
#
_entry.id   AF-A0A849QAV1-F1
#
_cell.length_a   1.000
_cell.length_b   1.000
_cell.length_c   1.000
_cell.angle_alpha   90.00
_cell.angle_beta   90.00
_cell.angle_gamma   90.00
#
_symmetry.space_group_name_H-M   'P 1'
#
loop_
_entity.id
_entity.type
_entity.pdbx_description
1 polymer ?
#
loop_
_entity_poly.entity_id
_entity_poly.type
_entity_poly.pdbx_seq_one_letter_code
_entity_poly.pdbx_strand_id
1 'polypeptide(L)'
;MSNRRQQKEDLTDDVTVHTSRLYELNILAQDGVKEFALTDIDDKETLESKRILMHDAFTNLYDEIATFSEQMMSDDFEIAYLRERYRNAEGEAQAQIREALEDSTTKHQRNLGDVWMAKVMSWLHQAGAASGPFVEQESESKEKEASRYLAAVYTMLEKPFSAIPSKVDGTQKLRRVALGHKAYSLVREAGDAGEKELAELRGKNKAAEAEFYDEFLNDLIGQESTFRQAFDPFDELIWRDILSSFIFEQATDLYNEAIPHFKESKAVSKQKLSSLDDWKANTAGLSEVYLGMTYNDIADAQMRSGNLEDAAKLYTSASDAFGRAEKSFGRAVSLQPNAAQSRNDKEHKKAQAHFCNAETASMDLSQLLVVNNKKEAIIVLKDILKDLKKAEKLSKTRELTGAISENLKTFLFVKDLLKQSDNIRSITSQIDFAKDLRKTGLIKDVNKALDEALKHMGSNPAESLEAIREGLDSLGILLSVEPEDEEVGNLRNKTLAILNNVKYVIQFQLSSQLQQGVKFIMSRILENLHAAEAASYYKVIGEMGTAEELMDLGRLALATAFASEAQVFAKQSEQGALRAQVERNNALAKLADELAEFEDDESLDEVIKAHDNTLLKSKQAVVSFESAANELASVKLESIRQKNNVDGQVKQLQGVVMKFRGDLLRIEGAKSDFLAEYLYRKGEKAKARKHYSKASDQLREAVGNYNYAAQVFQQIGDTQAAQNVETKAKTTDLLARGVWDNKQRLGRDQDPMFKQDAELAVLYLGGAGQ
;
A
#
# COMPACT_ATOMS: atom_id res chain seq x y z
N MET A 1 18.01 38.66 -4.21
CA MET A 1 16.73 37.92 -4.23
C MET A 1 16.53 37.08 -5.50
N SER A 2 17.22 37.36 -6.63
CA SER A 2 17.15 36.54 -7.87
C SER A 2 17.75 35.13 -7.73
N ASN A 3 18.93 34.98 -7.12
CA ASN A 3 19.60 33.66 -7.01
C ASN A 3 18.88 32.64 -6.09
N ARG A 4 18.15 33.10 -5.06
CA ARG A 4 17.42 32.19 -4.15
C ARG A 4 16.17 31.56 -4.78
N ARG A 5 15.59 32.19 -5.81
CA ARG A 5 14.47 31.60 -6.58
C ARG A 5 15.00 30.60 -7.61
N GLN A 6 16.06 30.95 -8.35
CA GLN A 6 16.72 30.04 -9.30
C GLN A 6 17.30 28.78 -8.64
N GLN A 7 17.94 28.88 -7.47
CA GLN A 7 18.40 27.69 -6.73
C GLN A 7 17.25 26.81 -6.22
N LYS A 8 16.07 27.39 -5.97
CA LYS A 8 14.90 26.61 -5.51
C LYS A 8 14.27 25.84 -6.67
N GLU A 9 14.28 26.42 -7.87
CA GLU A 9 13.83 25.77 -9.13
C GLU A 9 14.83 24.66 -9.57
N ASP A 10 16.15 24.90 -9.54
CA ASP A 10 17.18 23.90 -9.90
C ASP A 10 17.28 22.68 -8.94
N LEU A 11 16.73 22.78 -7.73
CA LEU A 11 16.73 21.69 -6.74
C LEU A 11 15.50 20.78 -6.84
N THR A 12 14.40 21.27 -7.41
CA THR A 12 13.11 20.55 -7.45
C THR A 12 12.84 19.82 -8.76
N ASP A 13 13.41 20.25 -9.89
CA ASP A 13 13.03 19.73 -11.21
C ASP A 13 13.51 18.28 -11.49
N ASP A 14 14.49 17.76 -10.73
CA ASP A 14 15.09 16.43 -10.96
C ASP A 14 14.86 15.41 -9.82
N VAL A 15 14.07 15.75 -8.78
CA VAL A 15 14.00 14.93 -7.55
C VAL A 15 12.57 14.55 -7.17
N THR A 16 12.29 13.25 -7.21
CA THR A 16 11.02 12.68 -6.72
C THR A 16 11.02 12.61 -5.19
N VAL A 17 10.00 13.18 -4.55
CA VAL A 17 9.67 12.94 -3.14
C VAL A 17 8.71 11.76 -3.08
N HIS A 18 9.20 10.61 -2.64
CA HIS A 18 8.46 9.35 -2.73
C HIS A 18 7.21 9.36 -1.84
N THR A 19 7.26 9.98 -0.65
CA THR A 19 6.09 10.13 0.23
C THR A 19 4.97 10.91 -0.44
N SER A 20 5.29 11.98 -1.19
CA SER A 20 4.27 12.74 -1.94
C SER A 20 3.64 11.88 -3.03
N ARG A 21 4.48 11.14 -3.77
CA ARG A 21 4.01 10.27 -4.85
C ARG A 21 3.13 9.14 -4.34
N LEU A 22 3.54 8.50 -3.25
CA LEU A 22 2.77 7.47 -2.57
C LEU A 22 1.45 8.03 -2.03
N TYR A 23 1.44 9.23 -1.46
CA TYR A 23 0.22 9.89 -1.01
C TYR A 23 -0.79 10.07 -2.16
N GLU A 24 -0.35 10.61 -3.30
CA GLU A 24 -1.19 10.78 -4.50
C GLU A 24 -1.71 9.44 -5.03
N LEU A 25 -0.85 8.43 -5.14
CA LEU A 25 -1.22 7.12 -5.67
C LEU A 25 -2.21 6.38 -4.75
N ASN A 26 -2.12 6.57 -3.43
CA ASN A 26 -3.12 6.00 -2.50
C ASN A 26 -4.50 6.64 -2.70
N ILE A 27 -4.57 7.96 -2.90
CA ILE A 27 -5.84 8.64 -3.20
C ILE A 27 -6.45 8.06 -4.48
N LEU A 28 -5.66 7.96 -5.55
CA LEU A 28 -6.13 7.41 -6.82
C LEU A 28 -6.61 5.95 -6.69
N ALA A 29 -5.91 5.14 -5.89
CA ALA A 29 -6.31 3.76 -5.64
C ALA A 29 -7.64 3.67 -4.85
N GLN A 30 -7.80 4.46 -3.78
CA GLN A 30 -9.03 4.51 -2.98
C GLN A 30 -10.22 5.03 -3.79
N ASP A 31 -10.02 6.10 -4.58
CA ASP A 31 -11.04 6.65 -5.47
C ASP A 31 -11.43 5.62 -6.55
N GLY A 32 -10.45 4.91 -7.12
CA GLY A 32 -10.70 3.86 -8.11
C GLY A 32 -11.60 2.74 -7.58
N VAL A 33 -11.41 2.32 -6.33
CA VAL A 33 -12.26 1.32 -5.67
C VAL A 33 -13.68 1.84 -5.49
N LYS A 34 -13.83 3.08 -4.99
CA LYS A 34 -15.13 3.70 -4.76
C LYS A 34 -15.92 3.88 -6.05
N GLU A 35 -15.26 4.36 -7.11
CA GLU A 35 -15.90 4.52 -8.42
C GLU A 35 -16.33 3.17 -9.00
N PHE A 36 -15.51 2.14 -8.86
CA PHE A 36 -15.86 0.79 -9.29
C PHE A 36 -17.09 0.25 -8.53
N ALA A 37 -17.09 0.35 -7.20
CA ALA A 37 -18.15 -0.19 -6.34
C ALA A 37 -19.52 0.47 -6.59
N LEU A 38 -19.54 1.75 -6.92
CA LEU A 38 -20.77 2.51 -7.14
C LEU A 38 -21.24 2.53 -8.61
N THR A 39 -20.51 1.87 -9.51
CA THR A 39 -20.90 1.78 -10.93
C THR A 39 -22.14 0.89 -11.09
N ASP A 40 -23.05 1.29 -11.98
CA ASP A 40 -24.22 0.51 -12.36
C ASP A 40 -23.79 -0.84 -12.95
N ILE A 41 -24.33 -1.93 -12.40
CA ILE A 41 -23.98 -3.29 -12.77
C ILE A 41 -24.55 -3.71 -14.13
N ASP A 42 -25.59 -3.02 -14.61
CA ASP A 42 -26.16 -3.26 -15.92
C ASP A 42 -25.29 -2.62 -17.02
N ASP A 43 -24.46 -1.61 -16.68
CA ASP A 43 -23.45 -1.03 -17.56
C ASP A 43 -22.11 -1.78 -17.49
N LYS A 44 -22.10 -2.97 -18.10
CA LYS A 44 -20.93 -3.87 -18.12
C LYS A 44 -19.67 -3.23 -18.71
N GLU A 45 -19.81 -2.33 -19.68
CA GLU A 45 -18.66 -1.69 -20.34
C GLU A 45 -17.99 -0.68 -19.39
N THR A 46 -18.78 0.18 -18.75
CA THR A 46 -18.26 1.12 -17.75
C THR A 46 -17.71 0.39 -16.53
N LEU A 47 -18.40 -0.64 -16.04
CA LEU A 47 -17.95 -1.44 -14.90
C LEU A 47 -16.57 -2.06 -15.16
N GLU A 48 -16.36 -2.65 -16.34
CA GLU A 48 -15.07 -3.20 -16.73
C GLU A 48 -13.99 -2.11 -16.86
N SER A 49 -14.33 -0.97 -17.46
CA SER A 49 -13.39 0.15 -17.56
C SER A 49 -12.95 0.66 -16.18
N LYS A 50 -13.87 0.74 -15.21
CA LYS A 50 -13.57 1.17 -13.84
C LYS A 50 -12.75 0.13 -13.08
N ARG A 51 -13.01 -1.16 -13.31
CA ARG A 51 -12.21 -2.26 -12.77
C ARG A 51 -10.75 -2.17 -13.22
N ILE A 52 -10.52 -1.96 -14.52
CA ILE A 52 -9.17 -1.82 -15.08
C ILE A 52 -8.46 -0.61 -14.46
N LEU A 53 -9.12 0.55 -14.42
CA LEU A 53 -8.55 1.76 -13.81
C LEU A 53 -8.18 1.58 -12.33
N MET A 54 -9.02 0.86 -11.57
CA MET A 54 -8.74 0.50 -10.19
C MET A 54 -7.46 -0.35 -10.10
N HIS A 55 -7.33 -1.40 -10.91
CA HIS A 55 -6.12 -2.24 -10.92
C HIS A 55 -4.88 -1.45 -11.35
N ASP A 56 -4.97 -0.60 -12.38
CA ASP A 56 -3.87 0.25 -12.84
C ASP A 56 -3.40 1.21 -11.73
N ALA A 57 -4.32 1.77 -10.96
CA ALA A 57 -3.98 2.63 -9.82
C ALA A 57 -3.18 1.88 -8.76
N PHE A 58 -3.59 0.66 -8.40
CA PHE A 58 -2.84 -0.18 -7.46
C PHE A 58 -1.50 -0.66 -8.02
N THR A 59 -1.44 -1.03 -9.31
CA THR A 59 -0.18 -1.36 -9.99
C THR A 59 0.84 -0.22 -9.84
N ASN A 60 0.42 1.01 -10.16
CA ASN A 60 1.29 2.18 -10.01
C ASN A 60 1.72 2.40 -8.55
N LEU A 61 0.79 2.23 -7.59
CA LEU A 61 1.09 2.35 -6.17
C LEU A 61 2.16 1.33 -5.72
N TYR A 62 1.97 0.06 -6.06
CA TYR A 62 2.88 -1.01 -5.66
C TYR A 62 4.24 -0.94 -6.40
N ASP A 63 4.27 -0.51 -7.66
CA ASP A 63 5.52 -0.23 -8.38
C ASP A 63 6.32 0.90 -7.71
N GLU A 64 5.65 1.94 -7.23
CA GLU A 64 6.28 3.02 -6.47
C GLU A 64 6.79 2.53 -5.11
N ILE A 65 6.01 1.72 -4.38
CA ILE A 65 6.44 1.09 -3.11
C ILE A 65 7.70 0.25 -3.34
N ALA A 66 7.72 -0.56 -4.41
CA ALA A 66 8.87 -1.39 -4.76
C ALA A 66 10.09 -0.53 -5.08
N THR A 67 9.93 0.46 -5.95
CA THR A 67 10.99 1.39 -6.36
C THR A 67 11.56 2.14 -5.16
N PHE A 68 10.70 2.68 -4.30
CA PHE A 68 11.13 3.39 -3.11
C PHE A 68 11.83 2.46 -2.12
N SER A 69 11.31 1.25 -1.90
CA SER A 69 11.93 0.24 -1.04
C SER A 69 13.33 -0.14 -1.53
N GLU A 70 13.51 -0.33 -2.85
CA GLU A 70 14.83 -0.58 -3.46
C GLU A 70 15.77 0.61 -3.24
N GLN A 71 15.28 1.83 -3.41
CA GLN A 71 16.09 3.03 -3.17
C GLN A 71 16.46 3.24 -1.70
N MET A 72 15.64 2.79 -0.75
CA MET A 72 15.93 2.88 0.69
C MET A 72 16.97 1.83 1.14
N MET A 73 17.15 0.75 0.39
CA MET A 73 18.15 -0.27 0.68
C MET A 73 19.57 0.30 0.49
N SER A 74 20.25 0.55 1.61
CA SER A 74 21.65 1.03 1.63
C SER A 74 22.64 -0.04 2.06
N ASP A 75 22.15 -1.23 2.40
CA ASP A 75 22.92 -2.25 3.12
C ASP A 75 23.97 -2.93 2.21
N ASP A 76 23.89 -2.81 0.88
CA ASP A 76 24.83 -3.47 -0.06
C ASP A 76 26.29 -3.02 0.14
N PHE A 77 26.50 -1.71 0.28
CA PHE A 77 27.82 -1.15 0.55
C PHE A 77 28.31 -1.54 1.95
N GLU A 78 27.44 -1.47 2.95
CA GLU A 78 27.77 -1.83 4.33
C GLU A 78 28.16 -3.32 4.44
N ILE A 79 27.42 -4.21 3.78
CA ILE A 79 27.72 -5.64 3.70
C ILE A 79 29.06 -5.87 2.99
N ALA A 80 29.31 -5.20 1.85
CA ALA A 80 30.58 -5.33 1.14
C ALA A 80 31.77 -4.84 1.99
N TYR A 81 31.60 -3.70 2.66
CA TYR A 81 32.58 -3.10 3.55
C TYR A 81 32.89 -3.98 4.77
N LEU A 82 31.84 -4.49 5.45
CA LEU A 82 31.99 -5.40 6.58
C LEU A 82 32.65 -6.72 6.16
N ARG A 83 32.32 -7.26 4.97
CA ARG A 83 32.98 -8.46 4.41
C ARG A 83 34.47 -8.24 4.17
N GLU A 84 34.85 -7.08 3.65
CA GLU A 84 36.26 -6.74 3.43
C GLU A 84 37.01 -6.62 4.76
N ARG A 85 36.45 -5.90 5.74
CA ARG A 85 37.05 -5.81 7.08
C ARG A 85 37.11 -7.15 7.80
N TYR A 86 36.10 -8.01 7.64
CA TYR A 86 36.09 -9.35 8.23
C TYR A 86 37.26 -10.20 7.74
N ARG A 87 37.66 -10.07 6.47
CA ARG A 87 38.81 -10.79 5.89
C ARG A 87 40.14 -10.34 6.49
N ASN A 88 40.21 -9.10 6.99
CA ASN A 88 41.44 -8.46 7.47
C ASN A 88 41.51 -8.35 9.00
N ALA A 89 40.47 -8.79 9.72
CA ALA A 89 40.39 -8.71 11.19
C ALA A 89 40.65 -10.07 11.85
N GLU A 90 41.20 -10.05 13.06
CA GLU A 90 41.46 -11.24 13.89
C GLU A 90 40.88 -11.06 15.31
N GLY A 91 40.64 -12.17 16.02
CA GLY A 91 40.24 -12.16 17.44
C GLY A 91 38.84 -11.60 17.71
N GLU A 92 38.68 -10.83 18.78
CA GLU A 92 37.39 -10.26 19.21
C GLU A 92 36.79 -9.28 18.18
N ALA A 93 37.64 -8.53 17.47
CA ALA A 93 37.19 -7.64 16.40
C ALA A 93 36.56 -8.41 15.23
N GLN A 94 37.11 -9.59 14.90
CA GLN A 94 36.54 -10.44 13.85
C GLN A 94 35.17 -11.01 14.25
N ALA A 95 34.98 -11.37 15.53
CA ALA A 95 33.69 -11.82 16.06
C ALA A 95 32.63 -10.70 16.01
N GLN A 96 32.97 -9.47 16.40
CA GLN A 96 32.07 -8.32 16.33
C GLN A 96 31.69 -7.96 14.89
N ILE A 97 32.64 -7.99 13.96
CA ILE A 97 32.36 -7.73 12.53
C ILE A 97 31.48 -8.83 11.95
N ARG A 98 31.65 -10.09 12.39
CA ARG A 98 30.79 -11.20 11.97
C ARG A 98 29.34 -11.00 12.40
N GLU A 99 29.11 -10.63 13.66
CA GLU A 99 27.77 -10.36 14.18
C GLU A 99 27.12 -9.20 13.43
N ALA A 100 27.83 -8.08 13.25
CA ALA A 100 27.36 -6.95 12.45
C ALA A 100 27.04 -7.33 10.99
N LEU A 101 27.85 -8.22 10.39
CA LEU A 101 27.61 -8.73 9.04
C LEU A 101 26.37 -9.64 8.97
N GLU A 102 26.16 -10.51 9.97
CA GLU A 102 24.97 -11.37 10.07
C GLU A 102 23.70 -10.54 10.24
N ASP A 103 23.72 -9.51 11.08
CA ASP A 103 22.61 -8.57 11.30
C ASP A 103 22.30 -7.75 10.04
N SER A 104 23.32 -7.15 9.42
CA SER A 104 23.16 -6.36 8.19
C SER A 104 22.64 -7.23 7.04
N THR A 105 23.13 -8.47 6.91
CA THR A 105 22.64 -9.43 5.90
C THR A 105 21.18 -9.80 6.16
N THR A 106 20.79 -10.06 7.42
CA THR A 106 19.40 -10.40 7.78
C THR A 106 18.46 -9.24 7.50
N LYS A 107 18.85 -8.02 7.85
CA LYS A 107 18.09 -6.80 7.56
C LYS A 107 17.93 -6.59 6.05
N HIS A 108 19.02 -6.72 5.30
CA HIS A 108 18.99 -6.63 3.83
C HIS A 108 18.01 -7.66 3.23
N GLN A 109 18.05 -8.91 3.69
CA GLN A 109 17.12 -9.96 3.23
C GLN A 109 15.65 -9.64 3.53
N ARG A 110 15.35 -9.06 4.70
CA ARG A 110 13.98 -8.62 5.04
C ARG A 110 13.52 -7.48 4.13
N ASN A 111 14.34 -6.45 3.95
CA ASN A 111 14.03 -5.32 3.07
C ASN A 111 13.83 -5.77 1.61
N LEU A 112 14.66 -6.69 1.16
CA LEU A 112 14.53 -7.31 -0.15
C LEU A 112 13.20 -8.08 -0.27
N GLY A 113 12.78 -8.79 0.76
CA GLY A 113 11.46 -9.43 0.82
C GLY A 113 10.31 -8.44 0.62
N ASP A 114 10.38 -7.26 1.23
CA ASP A 114 9.38 -6.21 1.10
C ASP A 114 9.32 -5.61 -0.32
N VAL A 115 10.48 -5.39 -0.96
CA VAL A 115 10.56 -5.00 -2.37
C VAL A 115 9.86 -6.01 -3.27
N TRP A 116 10.18 -7.29 -3.08
CA TRP A 116 9.61 -8.32 -3.93
C TRP A 116 8.11 -8.46 -3.72
N MET A 117 7.65 -8.31 -2.47
CA MET A 117 6.24 -8.35 -2.18
C MET A 117 5.49 -7.26 -2.96
N ALA A 118 6.01 -6.03 -2.94
CA ALA A 118 5.41 -4.93 -3.70
C ALA A 118 5.41 -5.21 -5.21
N LYS A 119 6.49 -5.76 -5.78
CA LYS A 119 6.53 -6.16 -7.21
C LYS A 119 5.51 -7.25 -7.54
N VAL A 120 5.37 -8.25 -6.67
CA VAL A 120 4.39 -9.32 -6.85
C VAL A 120 2.97 -8.75 -6.82
N MET A 121 2.66 -7.86 -5.88
CA MET A 121 1.35 -7.19 -5.83
C MET A 121 1.08 -6.38 -7.10
N SER A 122 2.05 -5.61 -7.59
CA SER A 122 1.94 -4.89 -8.86
C SER A 122 1.59 -5.82 -10.04
N TRP A 123 2.31 -6.94 -10.19
CA TRP A 123 2.03 -7.92 -11.25
C TRP A 123 0.70 -8.63 -11.07
N LEU A 124 0.26 -8.90 -9.84
CA LEU A 124 -1.06 -9.47 -9.57
C LEU A 124 -2.17 -8.49 -9.98
N HIS A 125 -2.01 -7.19 -9.70
CA HIS A 125 -2.93 -6.17 -10.19
C HIS A 125 -2.90 -6.05 -11.72
N GLN A 126 -1.74 -6.14 -12.37
CA GLN A 126 -1.66 -6.16 -13.85
C GLN A 126 -2.31 -7.41 -14.45
N ALA A 127 -2.13 -8.57 -13.82
CA ALA A 127 -2.80 -9.80 -14.22
C ALA A 127 -4.32 -9.69 -14.05
N GLY A 128 -4.77 -9.14 -12.91
CA GLY A 128 -6.16 -8.81 -12.65
C GLY A 128 -6.72 -7.82 -13.67
N ALA A 129 -6.02 -6.74 -14.00
CA ALA A 129 -6.46 -5.80 -15.05
C ALA A 129 -6.67 -6.51 -16.40
N ALA A 130 -5.75 -7.41 -16.76
CA ALA A 130 -5.82 -8.17 -18.00
C ALA A 130 -6.95 -9.21 -18.02
N SER A 131 -7.22 -9.89 -16.90
CA SER A 131 -8.25 -10.94 -16.77
C SER A 131 -8.97 -10.83 -15.44
N GLY A 132 -10.31 -10.80 -15.48
CA GLY A 132 -11.13 -10.63 -14.28
C GLY A 132 -12.55 -11.13 -14.45
N PRO A 133 -13.28 -11.33 -13.34
CA PRO A 133 -14.49 -12.15 -13.31
C PRO A 133 -15.74 -11.49 -13.94
N PHE A 134 -15.62 -10.28 -14.50
CA PHE A 134 -16.75 -9.45 -14.91
C PHE A 134 -17.02 -9.42 -16.44
N VAL A 135 -16.19 -10.05 -17.29
CA VAL A 135 -16.43 -10.14 -18.76
C VAL A 135 -16.23 -11.55 -19.32
N GLU A 136 -17.25 -12.06 -20.02
CA GLU A 136 -17.33 -13.44 -20.56
C GLU A 136 -16.71 -13.64 -21.97
N GLN A 137 -16.02 -12.65 -22.54
CA GLN A 137 -15.29 -12.83 -23.81
C GLN A 137 -13.89 -12.23 -23.70
N GLU A 138 -12.98 -13.00 -23.11
CA GLU A 138 -11.57 -12.65 -23.07
C GLU A 138 -11.00 -12.67 -24.50
N SER A 139 -10.41 -11.56 -24.93
CA SER A 139 -9.56 -11.60 -26.11
C SER A 139 -8.35 -12.48 -25.80
N GLU A 140 -7.95 -13.39 -26.70
CA GLU A 140 -6.77 -14.25 -26.54
C GLU A 140 -5.49 -13.45 -26.20
N SER A 141 -5.41 -12.17 -26.58
CA SER A 141 -4.33 -11.26 -26.19
C SER A 141 -4.29 -10.93 -24.69
N LYS A 142 -5.46 -10.75 -24.06
CA LYS A 142 -5.59 -10.43 -22.64
C LYS A 142 -5.27 -11.62 -21.75
N GLU A 143 -5.71 -12.83 -22.12
CA GLU A 143 -5.31 -14.08 -21.46
C GLU A 143 -3.79 -14.30 -21.50
N LYS A 144 -3.17 -14.03 -22.65
CA LYS A 144 -1.69 -14.12 -22.82
C LYS A 144 -0.96 -13.09 -21.96
N GLU A 145 -1.52 -11.90 -21.81
CA GLU A 145 -0.95 -10.84 -20.99
C GLU A 145 -1.07 -11.13 -19.49
N ALA A 146 -2.23 -11.60 -19.02
CA ALA A 146 -2.42 -12.10 -17.66
C ALA A 146 -1.44 -13.25 -17.34
N SER A 147 -1.35 -14.23 -18.25
CA SER A 147 -0.41 -15.35 -18.14
C SER A 147 1.05 -14.89 -18.06
N ARG A 148 1.42 -13.81 -18.77
CA ARG A 148 2.78 -13.24 -18.73
C ARG A 148 3.09 -12.63 -17.37
N TYR A 149 2.16 -11.90 -16.78
CA TYR A 149 2.36 -11.28 -15.46
C TYR A 149 2.38 -12.34 -14.34
N LEU A 150 1.50 -13.33 -14.41
CA LEU A 150 1.54 -14.50 -13.53
C LEU A 150 2.88 -15.27 -13.67
N ALA A 151 3.38 -15.41 -14.90
CA ALA A 151 4.70 -15.99 -15.14
C ALA A 151 5.85 -15.19 -14.49
N ALA A 152 5.75 -13.85 -14.49
CA ALA A 152 6.72 -12.97 -13.84
C ALA A 152 6.71 -13.12 -12.31
N VAL A 153 5.53 -13.31 -11.71
CA VAL A 153 5.37 -13.64 -10.28
C VAL A 153 6.22 -14.89 -9.98
N TYR A 154 6.06 -15.98 -10.74
CA TYR A 154 6.83 -17.22 -10.49
C TYR A 154 8.35 -17.07 -10.65
N THR A 155 8.79 -16.40 -11.72
CA THR A 155 10.23 -16.28 -12.00
C THR A 155 10.94 -15.45 -10.94
N MET A 156 10.26 -14.46 -10.37
CA MET A 156 10.86 -13.62 -9.35
C MET A 156 10.97 -14.30 -7.99
N LEU A 157 9.97 -15.10 -7.61
CA LEU A 157 9.92 -15.77 -6.32
C LEU A 157 11.00 -16.85 -6.13
N GLU A 158 11.70 -17.26 -7.20
CA GLU A 158 12.90 -18.10 -7.11
C GLU A 158 14.06 -17.44 -6.31
N LYS A 159 14.16 -16.11 -6.30
CA LYS A 159 15.28 -15.35 -5.69
C LYS A 159 15.12 -15.01 -4.19
N PRO A 160 13.96 -14.53 -3.68
CA PRO A 160 13.80 -14.21 -2.26
C PRO A 160 13.58 -15.42 -1.35
N PHE A 161 12.77 -16.38 -1.80
CA PHE A 161 12.46 -17.57 -0.99
C PHE A 161 13.70 -18.46 -0.81
N SER A 162 14.65 -18.42 -1.77
CA SER A 162 15.96 -19.06 -1.63
C SER A 162 16.92 -18.37 -0.66
N ALA A 163 16.64 -17.12 -0.28
CA ALA A 163 17.49 -16.30 0.59
C ALA A 163 17.06 -16.31 2.07
N ILE A 164 15.82 -16.73 2.39
CA ILE A 164 15.31 -16.85 3.76
C ILE A 164 15.65 -18.26 4.30
N PRO A 165 16.54 -18.41 5.30
CA PRO A 165 16.97 -19.74 5.77
C PRO A 165 15.93 -20.49 6.62
N SER A 166 14.85 -19.84 7.03
CA SER A 166 13.76 -20.52 7.74
C SER A 166 12.93 -21.32 6.75
N LYS A 167 12.75 -22.62 7.03
CA LYS A 167 11.96 -23.59 6.26
C LYS A 167 10.59 -23.04 5.82
N VAL A 168 10.48 -22.47 4.62
CA VAL A 168 9.18 -22.23 3.98
C VAL A 168 9.07 -23.13 2.76
N ASP A 169 8.09 -24.05 2.79
CA ASP A 169 7.83 -25.10 1.79
C ASP A 169 7.66 -24.52 0.36
N GLY A 170 7.09 -23.32 0.25
CA GLY A 170 6.91 -22.58 -1.01
C GLY A 170 8.20 -22.41 -1.84
N THR A 171 9.35 -22.18 -1.21
CA THR A 171 10.67 -22.11 -1.90
C THR A 171 11.01 -23.40 -2.61
N GLN A 172 10.76 -24.53 -1.95
CA GLN A 172 11.09 -25.84 -2.49
C GLN A 172 10.16 -26.18 -3.64
N LYS A 173 8.89 -25.75 -3.57
CA LYS A 173 7.88 -25.94 -4.62
C LYS A 173 8.17 -25.09 -5.86
N LEU A 174 8.52 -23.81 -5.71
CA LEU A 174 8.98 -22.97 -6.83
C LEU A 174 10.23 -23.53 -7.50
N ARG A 175 11.23 -23.97 -6.71
CA ARG A 175 12.39 -24.68 -7.26
C ARG A 175 12.00 -25.96 -7.99
N ARG A 176 10.99 -26.71 -7.52
CA ARG A 176 10.48 -27.90 -8.22
C ARG A 176 9.81 -27.53 -9.55
N VAL A 177 9.05 -26.44 -9.62
CA VAL A 177 8.46 -25.92 -10.87
C VAL A 177 9.57 -25.55 -11.86
N ALA A 178 10.55 -24.77 -11.43
CA ALA A 178 11.69 -24.32 -12.25
C ALA A 178 12.54 -25.49 -12.78
N LEU A 179 12.96 -26.38 -11.87
CA LEU A 179 13.71 -27.59 -12.20
C LEU A 179 12.89 -28.52 -13.09
N GLY A 180 11.58 -28.56 -12.88
CA GLY A 180 10.65 -29.35 -13.66
C GLY A 180 10.48 -28.84 -15.09
N HIS A 181 10.42 -27.52 -15.30
CA HIS A 181 10.42 -26.94 -16.65
C HIS A 181 11.73 -27.23 -17.37
N LYS A 182 12.86 -27.09 -16.68
CA LYS A 182 14.19 -27.40 -17.21
C LYS A 182 14.37 -28.90 -17.48
N ALA A 183 13.85 -29.76 -16.61
CA ALA A 183 13.84 -31.20 -16.83
C ALA A 183 12.97 -31.55 -18.04
N TYR A 184 11.78 -30.97 -18.17
CA TYR A 184 10.93 -31.16 -19.33
C TYR A 184 11.61 -30.73 -20.63
N SER A 185 12.27 -29.57 -20.67
CA SER A 185 12.98 -29.10 -21.86
C SER A 185 14.15 -30.02 -22.23
N LEU A 186 14.97 -30.40 -21.26
CA LEU A 186 16.12 -31.30 -21.46
C LEU A 186 15.69 -32.69 -21.91
N VAL A 187 14.63 -33.24 -21.32
CA VAL A 187 14.10 -34.57 -21.65
C VAL A 187 13.43 -34.57 -23.03
N ARG A 188 12.75 -33.48 -23.40
CA ARG A 188 12.21 -33.28 -24.75
C ARG A 188 13.31 -33.13 -25.80
N GLU A 189 14.37 -32.39 -25.47
CA GLU A 189 15.52 -32.16 -26.36
C GLU A 189 16.41 -33.39 -26.51
N ALA A 190 16.51 -34.24 -25.49
CA ALA A 190 17.26 -35.49 -25.53
C ALA A 190 16.61 -36.55 -26.43
N GLY A 191 15.33 -36.43 -26.79
CA GLY A 191 14.62 -37.34 -27.70
C GLY A 191 14.40 -38.78 -27.20
N ASP A 192 14.94 -39.13 -26.03
CA ASP A 192 14.98 -40.50 -25.50
C ASP A 192 13.78 -40.86 -24.59
N ALA A 193 12.94 -39.89 -24.21
CA ALA A 193 11.82 -40.12 -23.30
C ALA A 193 10.49 -40.35 -24.03
N GLY A 194 9.70 -41.31 -23.52
CA GLY A 194 8.35 -41.57 -24.03
C GLY A 194 7.36 -40.47 -23.62
N GLU A 195 6.29 -40.29 -24.41
CA GLU A 195 5.22 -39.29 -24.16
C GLU A 195 4.67 -39.33 -22.72
N LYS A 196 4.66 -40.50 -22.08
CA LYS A 196 4.20 -40.69 -20.70
C LYS A 196 5.11 -40.05 -19.64
N GLU A 197 6.42 -40.06 -19.86
CA GLU A 197 7.40 -39.46 -18.94
C GLU A 197 7.36 -37.93 -19.05
N LEU A 198 7.20 -37.41 -20.27
CA LEU A 198 6.95 -35.99 -20.53
C LEU A 198 5.62 -35.51 -19.95
N ALA A 199 4.55 -36.30 -20.08
CA ALA A 199 3.25 -36.00 -19.48
C ALA A 199 3.33 -35.97 -17.94
N GLU A 200 4.05 -36.92 -17.33
CA GLU A 200 4.26 -36.95 -15.88
C GLU A 200 5.04 -35.72 -15.38
N LEU A 201 6.12 -35.33 -16.06
CA LEU A 201 6.86 -34.11 -15.73
C LEU A 201 5.97 -32.87 -15.83
N ARG A 202 5.16 -32.77 -16.89
CA ARG A 202 4.22 -31.66 -17.08
C ARG A 202 3.17 -31.60 -15.96
N GLY A 203 2.57 -32.75 -15.60
CA GLY A 203 1.63 -32.84 -14.49
C GLY A 203 2.25 -32.45 -13.15
N LYS A 204 3.48 -32.92 -12.87
CA LYS A 204 4.23 -32.56 -11.64
C LYS A 204 4.48 -31.05 -11.54
N ASN A 205 4.82 -30.41 -12.66
CA ASN A 205 5.06 -28.97 -12.69
C ASN A 205 3.78 -28.19 -12.40
N LYS A 206 2.71 -28.52 -13.13
CA LYS A 206 1.41 -27.83 -13.01
C LYS A 206 0.80 -27.96 -11.61
N ALA A 207 0.91 -29.13 -10.98
CA ALA A 207 0.45 -29.30 -9.60
C ALA A 207 1.31 -28.53 -8.58
N ALA A 208 2.64 -28.51 -8.77
CA ALA A 208 3.52 -27.75 -7.88
C ALA A 208 3.29 -26.23 -8.01
N GLU A 209 2.90 -25.77 -9.21
CA GLU A 209 2.49 -24.39 -9.49
C GLU A 209 1.16 -24.04 -8.79
N ALA A 210 0.17 -24.93 -8.86
CA ALA A 210 -1.10 -24.77 -8.15
C ALA A 210 -0.94 -24.77 -6.61
N GLU A 211 -0.14 -25.70 -6.08
CA GLU A 211 0.19 -25.77 -4.64
C GLU A 211 0.91 -24.50 -4.17
N PHE A 212 1.74 -23.91 -5.02
CA PHE A 212 2.44 -22.66 -4.71
C PHE A 212 1.44 -21.50 -4.55
N TYR A 213 0.45 -21.35 -5.43
CA TYR A 213 -0.55 -20.30 -5.28
C TYR A 213 -1.37 -20.43 -4.00
N ASP A 214 -1.79 -21.64 -3.64
CA ASP A 214 -2.55 -21.90 -2.41
C ASP A 214 -1.75 -21.46 -1.16
N GLU A 215 -0.46 -21.83 -1.07
CA GLU A 215 0.37 -21.49 0.10
C GLU A 215 0.85 -20.03 0.10
N PHE A 216 1.28 -19.51 -1.06
CA PHE A 216 1.72 -18.12 -1.17
C PHE A 216 0.59 -17.16 -0.82
N LEU A 217 -0.64 -17.45 -1.24
CA LEU A 217 -1.80 -16.67 -0.85
C LEU A 217 -2.06 -16.74 0.65
N ASN A 218 -1.98 -17.91 1.27
CA ASN A 218 -2.18 -18.02 2.72
C ASN A 218 -1.13 -17.22 3.51
N ASP A 219 0.13 -17.20 3.04
CA ASP A 219 1.20 -16.40 3.64
C ASP A 219 1.07 -14.90 3.34
N LEU A 220 0.70 -14.54 2.10
CA LEU A 220 0.42 -13.16 1.66
C LEU A 220 -0.75 -12.57 2.45
N ILE A 221 -1.88 -13.28 2.46
CA ILE A 221 -3.08 -12.95 3.25
C ILE A 221 -2.73 -12.91 4.73
N GLY A 222 -1.83 -13.78 5.21
CA GLY A 222 -1.35 -13.77 6.60
C GLY A 222 -0.56 -12.51 6.95
N GLN A 223 0.38 -12.07 6.11
CA GLN A 223 1.17 -10.85 6.34
C GLN A 223 0.32 -9.58 6.16
N GLU A 224 -0.62 -9.60 5.22
CA GLU A 224 -1.62 -8.53 5.05
C GLU A 224 -2.78 -8.65 6.06
N SER A 225 -2.95 -9.75 6.79
CA SER A 225 -4.00 -9.87 7.81
C SER A 225 -3.78 -8.91 8.98
N THR A 226 -2.54 -8.48 9.21
CA THR A 226 -2.22 -7.41 10.16
C THR A 226 -2.73 -6.05 9.66
N PHE A 227 -2.84 -5.86 8.33
CA PHE A 227 -3.59 -4.76 7.70
C PHE A 227 -5.11 -5.00 7.76
N ARG A 228 -5.59 -6.25 7.62
CA ARG A 228 -7.02 -6.62 7.71
C ARG A 228 -7.65 -6.28 9.06
N GLN A 229 -6.89 -6.28 10.15
CA GLN A 229 -7.39 -5.82 11.46
C GLN A 229 -7.59 -4.30 11.55
N ALA A 230 -7.01 -3.53 10.61
CA ALA A 230 -7.20 -2.08 10.49
C ALA A 230 -8.31 -1.68 9.50
N PHE A 231 -8.71 -2.59 8.60
CA PHE A 231 -9.51 -2.28 7.42
C PHE A 231 -10.60 -3.30 7.13
N ASP A 232 -11.68 -3.27 7.90
CA ASP A 232 -13.02 -3.62 7.40
C ASP A 232 -14.06 -2.81 8.20
N PRO A 233 -14.95 -2.02 7.54
CA PRO A 233 -16.07 -2.57 6.79
C PRO A 233 -16.31 -1.93 5.39
N PHE A 234 -16.23 -2.75 4.33
CA PHE A 234 -17.10 -2.73 3.14
C PHE A 234 -16.96 -1.68 2.01
N ASP A 235 -15.78 -1.15 1.72
CA ASP A 235 -15.51 -0.56 0.39
C ASP A 235 -14.08 -0.91 -0.07
N GLU A 236 -13.11 -0.89 0.83
CA GLU A 236 -11.68 -1.00 0.51
C GLU A 236 -11.14 -2.44 0.34
N LEU A 237 -11.96 -3.48 0.50
CA LEU A 237 -11.54 -4.89 0.36
C LEU A 237 -11.94 -5.51 -0.99
N ILE A 238 -12.72 -4.80 -1.78
CA ILE A 238 -13.25 -5.26 -3.06
C ILE A 238 -12.10 -5.70 -3.99
N TRP A 239 -11.04 -4.89 -4.12
CA TRP A 239 -9.90 -5.22 -4.96
C TRP A 239 -9.15 -6.48 -4.49
N ARG A 240 -9.06 -6.71 -3.17
CA ARG A 240 -8.36 -7.87 -2.61
C ARG A 240 -9.15 -9.14 -2.83
N ASP A 241 -10.46 -9.08 -2.64
CA ASP A 241 -11.34 -10.23 -2.85
C ASP A 241 -11.42 -10.57 -4.36
N ILE A 242 -11.40 -9.56 -5.24
CA ILE A 242 -11.23 -9.76 -6.69
C ILE A 242 -9.90 -10.47 -7.00
N LEU A 243 -8.77 -9.99 -6.45
CA LEU A 243 -7.47 -10.63 -6.67
C LEU A 243 -7.43 -12.06 -6.12
N SER A 244 -7.98 -12.27 -4.93
CA SER A 244 -8.00 -13.60 -4.30
C SER A 244 -8.84 -14.56 -5.12
N SER A 245 -10.02 -14.13 -5.59
CA SER A 245 -10.89 -14.91 -6.46
C SER A 245 -10.16 -15.31 -7.75
N PHE A 246 -9.52 -14.35 -8.42
CA PHE A 246 -8.73 -14.56 -9.63
C PHE A 246 -7.57 -15.56 -9.41
N ILE A 247 -6.78 -15.41 -8.36
CA ILE A 247 -5.60 -16.27 -8.14
C ILE A 247 -6.04 -17.71 -7.80
N PHE A 248 -7.10 -17.89 -7.00
CA PHE A 248 -7.62 -19.23 -6.72
C PHE A 248 -8.27 -19.89 -7.95
N GLU A 249 -8.84 -19.10 -8.87
CA GLU A 249 -9.31 -19.60 -10.16
C GLU A 249 -8.13 -20.13 -11.00
N GLN A 250 -7.04 -19.35 -11.10
CA GLN A 250 -5.81 -19.79 -11.79
C GLN A 250 -5.23 -21.07 -11.16
N ALA A 251 -5.20 -21.16 -9.83
CA ALA A 251 -4.76 -22.37 -9.13
C ALA A 251 -5.66 -23.59 -9.46
N THR A 252 -6.98 -23.37 -9.57
CA THR A 252 -7.95 -24.39 -9.95
C THR A 252 -7.70 -24.90 -11.37
N ASP A 253 -7.42 -24.01 -12.31
CA ASP A 253 -7.12 -24.35 -13.71
C ASP A 253 -5.83 -25.13 -13.85
N LEU A 254 -4.79 -24.77 -13.10
CA LEU A 254 -3.56 -25.55 -13.02
C LEU A 254 -3.80 -26.97 -12.50
N TYR A 255 -4.67 -27.16 -11.50
CA TYR A 255 -5.08 -28.49 -11.07
C TYR A 255 -5.90 -29.24 -12.14
N ASN A 256 -6.77 -28.53 -12.88
CA ASN A 256 -7.52 -29.10 -14.00
C ASN A 256 -6.58 -29.63 -15.10
N GLU A 257 -5.48 -28.94 -15.37
CA GLU A 257 -4.44 -29.37 -16.31
C GLU A 257 -3.58 -30.51 -15.76
N ALA A 258 -3.24 -30.49 -14.47
CA ALA A 258 -2.32 -31.45 -13.85
C ALA A 258 -2.93 -32.86 -13.67
N ILE A 259 -4.19 -32.93 -13.23
CA ILE A 259 -4.84 -34.20 -12.84
C ILE A 259 -4.94 -35.20 -14.00
N PRO A 260 -5.32 -34.82 -15.23
CA PRO A 260 -5.33 -35.74 -16.38
C PRO A 260 -3.97 -36.39 -16.63
N HIS A 261 -2.88 -35.62 -16.58
CA HIS A 261 -1.53 -36.13 -16.77
C HIS A 261 -1.14 -37.16 -15.70
N PHE A 262 -1.55 -36.97 -14.45
CA PHE A 262 -1.32 -37.96 -13.40
C PHE A 262 -2.21 -39.20 -13.51
N LYS A 263 -3.40 -39.10 -14.09
CA LYS A 263 -4.26 -40.27 -14.37
C LYS A 263 -3.67 -41.14 -15.50
N GLU A 264 -2.95 -40.53 -16.43
CA GLU A 264 -2.24 -41.22 -17.51
C GLU A 264 -0.93 -41.87 -17.04
N SER A 265 -0.23 -41.25 -16.07
CA SER A 265 0.95 -41.84 -15.44
C SER A 265 0.56 -42.87 -14.36
N LYS A 266 0.98 -44.13 -14.55
CA LYS A 266 0.81 -45.18 -13.52
C LYS A 266 1.70 -44.99 -12.28
N ALA A 267 2.54 -43.95 -12.24
CA ALA A 267 3.51 -43.72 -11.18
C ALA A 267 2.95 -42.97 -9.95
N VAL A 268 1.78 -42.34 -10.07
CA VAL A 268 1.18 -41.55 -8.98
C VAL A 268 0.21 -42.39 -8.15
N SER A 269 0.36 -42.36 -6.83
CA SER A 269 -0.51 -43.12 -5.93
C SER A 269 -1.94 -42.58 -5.95
N LYS A 270 -2.92 -43.47 -5.76
CA LYS A 270 -4.34 -43.09 -5.62
C LYS A 270 -4.57 -42.09 -4.48
N GLN A 271 -3.78 -42.19 -3.42
CA GLN A 271 -3.83 -41.26 -2.29
C GLN A 271 -3.39 -39.85 -2.70
N LYS A 272 -2.30 -39.72 -3.48
CA LYS A 272 -1.86 -38.42 -3.97
C LYS A 272 -2.86 -37.79 -4.96
N LEU A 273 -3.47 -38.61 -5.82
CA LEU A 273 -4.57 -38.16 -6.69
C LEU A 273 -5.76 -37.65 -5.88
N SER A 274 -6.15 -38.36 -4.82
CA SER A 274 -7.22 -37.92 -3.91
C SER A 274 -6.90 -36.59 -3.23
N SER A 275 -5.65 -36.39 -2.77
CA SER A 275 -5.22 -35.11 -2.18
C SER A 275 -5.25 -33.97 -3.19
N LEU A 276 -4.87 -34.21 -4.44
CA LEU A 276 -4.96 -33.21 -5.51
C LEU A 276 -6.42 -32.85 -5.84
N ASP A 277 -7.31 -33.85 -5.86
CA ASP A 277 -8.75 -33.61 -6.04
C ASP A 277 -9.34 -32.79 -4.86
N ASP A 278 -8.89 -33.04 -3.62
CA ASP A 278 -9.28 -32.27 -2.43
C ASP A 278 -8.76 -30.82 -2.48
N TRP A 279 -7.49 -30.61 -2.88
CA TRP A 279 -6.92 -29.26 -3.03
C TRP A 279 -7.57 -28.48 -4.16
N LYS A 280 -7.86 -29.14 -5.29
CA LYS A 280 -8.67 -28.55 -6.36
C LYS A 280 -10.06 -28.14 -5.86
N ALA A 281 -10.70 -28.98 -5.06
CA ALA A 281 -12.00 -28.66 -4.48
C ALA A 281 -11.92 -27.48 -3.50
N ASN A 282 -10.82 -27.37 -2.75
CA ASN A 282 -10.55 -26.26 -1.85
C ASN A 282 -10.35 -24.94 -2.60
N THR A 283 -9.43 -24.91 -3.56
CA THR A 283 -9.12 -23.72 -4.38
C THR A 283 -10.33 -23.25 -5.18
N ALA A 284 -11.07 -24.17 -5.82
CA ALA A 284 -12.31 -23.84 -6.52
C ALA A 284 -13.39 -23.30 -5.56
N GLY A 285 -13.46 -23.80 -4.33
CA GLY A 285 -14.37 -23.30 -3.32
C GLY A 285 -13.99 -21.90 -2.83
N LEU A 286 -12.70 -21.66 -2.57
CA LEU A 286 -12.17 -20.37 -2.11
C LEU A 286 -12.33 -19.28 -3.17
N SER A 287 -12.06 -19.58 -4.46
CA SER A 287 -12.29 -18.64 -5.56
C SER A 287 -13.72 -18.11 -5.57
N GLU A 288 -14.70 -19.01 -5.40
CA GLU A 288 -16.13 -18.68 -5.36
C GLU A 288 -16.55 -17.97 -4.06
N VAL A 289 -15.90 -18.25 -2.92
CA VAL A 289 -16.12 -17.51 -1.67
C VAL A 289 -15.70 -16.05 -1.84
N TYR A 290 -14.50 -15.79 -2.36
CA TYR A 290 -14.02 -14.42 -2.55
C TYR A 290 -14.81 -13.67 -3.63
N LEU A 291 -15.29 -14.36 -4.66
CA LEU A 291 -16.24 -13.79 -5.62
C LEU A 291 -17.56 -13.43 -4.94
N GLY A 292 -18.08 -14.31 -4.07
CA GLY A 292 -19.28 -14.06 -3.28
C GLY A 292 -19.14 -12.87 -2.32
N MET A 293 -17.97 -12.73 -1.69
CA MET A 293 -17.63 -11.57 -0.85
C MET A 293 -17.55 -10.28 -1.68
N THR A 294 -16.89 -10.32 -2.84
CA THR A 294 -16.85 -9.17 -3.77
C THR A 294 -18.24 -8.68 -4.13
N TYR A 295 -19.13 -9.57 -4.57
CA TYR A 295 -20.51 -9.20 -4.89
C TYR A 295 -21.28 -8.69 -3.67
N ASN A 296 -21.04 -9.27 -2.50
CA ASN A 296 -21.65 -8.80 -1.27
C ASN A 296 -21.25 -7.37 -0.94
N ASP A 297 -19.96 -7.06 -1.01
CA ASP A 297 -19.45 -5.74 -0.60
C ASP A 297 -19.97 -4.65 -1.53
N ILE A 298 -20.03 -4.93 -2.84
CA ILE A 298 -20.68 -4.06 -3.83
C ILE A 298 -22.19 -3.95 -3.53
N ALA A 299 -22.87 -5.04 -3.17
CA ALA A 299 -24.30 -5.02 -2.83
C ALA A 299 -24.57 -4.13 -1.60
N ASP A 300 -23.73 -4.24 -0.57
CA ASP A 300 -23.81 -3.44 0.64
C ASP A 300 -23.56 -1.96 0.33
N ALA A 301 -22.62 -1.63 -0.57
CA ALA A 301 -22.39 -0.26 -1.05
C ALA A 301 -23.58 0.31 -1.83
N GLN A 302 -24.19 -0.48 -2.72
CA GLN A 302 -25.38 -0.10 -3.47
C GLN A 302 -26.60 0.08 -2.56
N MET A 303 -26.82 -0.83 -1.60
CA MET A 303 -27.89 -0.74 -0.60
C MET A 303 -27.76 0.51 0.25
N ARG A 304 -26.54 0.84 0.70
CA ARG A 304 -26.23 2.09 1.44
C ARG A 304 -26.36 3.36 0.58
N SER A 305 -26.40 3.22 -0.74
CA SER A 305 -26.67 4.33 -1.67
C SER A 305 -28.16 4.43 -2.04
N GLY A 306 -29.01 3.55 -1.51
CA GLY A 306 -30.44 3.48 -1.82
C GLY A 306 -30.77 2.74 -3.12
N ASN A 307 -29.78 2.15 -3.79
CA ASN A 307 -29.94 1.43 -5.06
C ASN A 307 -30.37 -0.02 -4.80
N LEU A 308 -31.60 -0.21 -4.31
CA LEU A 308 -32.09 -1.51 -3.83
C LEU A 308 -32.24 -2.57 -4.92
N GLU A 309 -32.54 -2.17 -6.16
CA GLU A 309 -32.65 -3.10 -7.27
C GLU A 309 -31.29 -3.74 -7.60
N ASP A 310 -30.24 -2.91 -7.69
CA ASP A 310 -28.89 -3.39 -7.99
C ASP A 310 -28.30 -4.18 -6.81
N ALA A 311 -28.56 -3.72 -5.58
CA ALA A 311 -28.22 -4.49 -4.38
C ALA A 311 -28.87 -5.89 -4.39
N ALA A 312 -30.16 -6.00 -4.77
CA ALA A 312 -30.85 -7.28 -4.83
C ALA A 312 -30.26 -8.23 -5.89
N LYS A 313 -29.90 -7.71 -7.07
CA LYS A 313 -29.21 -8.46 -8.13
C LYS A 313 -27.84 -8.95 -7.63
N LEU A 314 -27.05 -8.07 -7.00
CA LEU A 314 -25.72 -8.41 -6.48
C LEU A 314 -25.77 -9.42 -5.33
N TYR A 315 -26.69 -9.28 -4.38
CA TYR A 315 -26.90 -10.30 -3.33
C TYR A 315 -27.32 -11.66 -3.92
N THR A 316 -28.05 -11.66 -5.04
CA THR A 316 -28.37 -12.91 -5.77
C THR A 316 -27.11 -13.52 -6.36
N SER A 317 -26.26 -12.72 -7.04
CA SER A 317 -24.97 -13.15 -7.55
C SER A 317 -24.04 -13.68 -6.44
N ALA A 318 -24.00 -13.00 -5.29
CA ALA A 318 -23.27 -13.45 -4.10
C ALA A 318 -23.78 -14.81 -3.59
N SER A 319 -25.10 -14.95 -3.46
CA SER A 319 -25.75 -16.23 -3.07
C SER A 319 -25.39 -17.36 -4.03
N ASP A 320 -25.40 -17.09 -5.34
CA ASP A 320 -25.08 -18.10 -6.35
C ASP A 320 -23.61 -18.50 -6.30
N ALA A 321 -22.69 -17.56 -6.10
CA ALA A 321 -21.26 -17.82 -5.90
C ALA A 321 -21.02 -18.67 -4.64
N PHE A 322 -21.58 -18.30 -3.49
CA PHE A 322 -21.51 -19.12 -2.27
C PHE A 322 -22.15 -20.51 -2.46
N GLY A 323 -23.16 -20.63 -3.31
CA GLY A 323 -23.74 -21.92 -3.70
C GLY A 323 -22.85 -22.78 -4.60
N ARG A 324 -21.99 -22.17 -5.41
CA ARG A 324 -20.93 -22.88 -6.13
C ARG A 324 -19.80 -23.27 -5.18
N ALA A 325 -19.41 -22.40 -4.25
CA ALA A 325 -18.45 -22.71 -3.19
C ALA A 325 -18.89 -23.90 -2.33
N GLU A 326 -20.15 -23.92 -1.85
CA GLU A 326 -20.76 -25.03 -1.11
C GLU A 326 -20.59 -26.36 -1.86
N LYS A 327 -20.88 -26.36 -3.17
CA LYS A 327 -20.75 -27.56 -4.02
C LYS A 327 -19.31 -27.99 -4.21
N SER A 328 -18.38 -27.05 -4.34
CA SER A 328 -16.95 -27.33 -4.49
C SER A 328 -16.37 -27.95 -3.22
N PHE A 329 -16.54 -27.28 -2.07
CA PHE A 329 -16.11 -27.82 -0.77
C PHE A 329 -16.78 -29.15 -0.44
N GLY A 330 -18.07 -29.30 -0.78
CA GLY A 330 -18.84 -30.52 -0.54
C GLY A 330 -18.30 -31.77 -1.22
N ARG A 331 -17.37 -31.65 -2.19
CA ARG A 331 -16.70 -32.79 -2.85
C ARG A 331 -15.67 -33.49 -1.96
N ALA A 332 -15.14 -32.80 -0.95
CA ALA A 332 -14.14 -33.33 -0.03
C ALA A 332 -14.73 -33.43 1.40
N VAL A 333 -14.42 -34.53 2.09
CA VAL A 333 -14.91 -34.74 3.48
C VAL A 333 -14.23 -33.79 4.45
N SER A 334 -12.96 -33.45 4.21
CA SER A 334 -12.18 -32.51 5.03
C SER A 334 -12.73 -31.08 4.98
N LEU A 335 -13.48 -30.71 3.94
CA LEU A 335 -13.96 -29.35 3.69
C LEU A 335 -15.45 -29.14 4.04
N GLN A 336 -16.08 -30.12 4.69
CA GLN A 336 -17.49 -30.01 5.11
C GLN A 336 -17.79 -28.79 6.01
N PRO A 337 -16.90 -28.35 6.93
CA PRO A 337 -17.11 -27.11 7.67
C PRO A 337 -17.22 -25.88 6.75
N ASN A 338 -16.34 -25.78 5.73
CA ASN A 338 -16.35 -24.68 4.76
C ASN A 338 -17.61 -24.74 3.88
N ALA A 339 -18.05 -25.94 3.51
CA ALA A 339 -19.30 -26.14 2.78
C ALA A 339 -20.52 -25.68 3.61
N ALA A 340 -20.55 -25.99 4.91
CA ALA A 340 -21.61 -25.57 5.82
C ALA A 340 -21.63 -24.04 6.02
N GLN A 341 -20.45 -23.41 6.14
CA GLN A 341 -20.35 -21.96 6.21
C GLN A 341 -20.83 -21.31 4.92
N SER A 342 -20.36 -21.76 3.76
CA SER A 342 -20.78 -21.24 2.45
C SER A 342 -22.29 -21.39 2.23
N ARG A 343 -22.89 -22.47 2.73
CA ARG A 343 -24.36 -22.65 2.71
C ARG A 343 -25.07 -21.60 3.56
N ASN A 344 -24.56 -21.30 4.75
CA ASN A 344 -25.14 -20.26 5.61
C ASN A 344 -25.06 -18.89 4.92
N ASP A 345 -23.91 -18.56 4.33
CA ASP A 345 -23.69 -17.30 3.63
C ASP A 345 -24.63 -17.17 2.42
N LYS A 346 -24.73 -18.21 1.60
CA LYS A 346 -25.72 -18.32 0.52
C LYS A 346 -27.15 -18.07 0.99
N GLU A 347 -27.60 -18.79 2.04
CA GLU A 347 -28.97 -18.64 2.56
C GLU A 347 -29.19 -17.20 3.04
N HIS A 348 -28.21 -16.60 3.72
CA HIS A 348 -28.28 -15.25 4.23
C HIS A 348 -28.34 -14.19 3.11
N LYS A 349 -27.46 -14.27 2.09
CA LYS A 349 -27.47 -13.32 0.96
C LYS A 349 -28.75 -13.44 0.14
N LYS A 350 -29.28 -14.65 -0.01
CA LYS A 350 -30.60 -14.86 -0.61
C LYS A 350 -31.73 -14.22 0.19
N ALA A 351 -31.64 -14.20 1.52
CA ALA A 351 -32.59 -13.49 2.37
C ALA A 351 -32.52 -11.97 2.14
N GLN A 352 -31.30 -11.40 2.04
CA GLN A 352 -31.08 -9.98 1.75
C GLN A 352 -31.64 -9.60 0.37
N ALA A 353 -31.41 -10.40 -0.66
CA ALA A 353 -31.98 -10.17 -2.00
C ALA A 353 -33.52 -10.14 -1.97
N HIS A 354 -34.16 -11.11 -1.30
CA HIS A 354 -35.62 -11.13 -1.16
C HIS A 354 -36.15 -9.94 -0.34
N PHE A 355 -35.40 -9.50 0.67
CA PHE A 355 -35.76 -8.32 1.44
C PHE A 355 -35.70 -7.05 0.58
N CYS A 356 -34.61 -6.83 -0.17
CA CYS A 356 -34.46 -5.69 -1.08
C CYS A 356 -35.57 -5.66 -2.13
N ASN A 357 -35.88 -6.80 -2.76
CA ASN A 357 -36.99 -6.89 -3.73
C ASN A 357 -38.35 -6.49 -3.13
N ALA A 358 -38.60 -6.88 -1.87
CA ALA A 358 -39.83 -6.53 -1.17
C ALA A 358 -39.91 -5.02 -0.86
N GLU A 359 -38.79 -4.40 -0.50
CA GLU A 359 -38.71 -2.94 -0.27
C GLU A 359 -38.86 -2.15 -1.58
N THR A 360 -38.21 -2.57 -2.67
CA THR A 360 -38.42 -1.96 -4.00
C THR A 360 -39.89 -2.02 -4.41
N ALA A 361 -40.53 -3.18 -4.29
CA ALA A 361 -41.95 -3.35 -4.61
C ALA A 361 -42.90 -2.56 -3.67
N SER A 362 -42.46 -2.23 -2.45
CA SER A 362 -43.22 -1.40 -1.50
C SER A 362 -43.43 0.03 -2.04
N MET A 363 -42.45 0.56 -2.78
CA MET A 363 -42.57 1.87 -3.43
C MET A 363 -43.67 1.84 -4.50
N ASP A 364 -43.69 0.82 -5.35
CA ASP A 364 -44.73 0.63 -6.36
C ASP A 364 -46.11 0.47 -5.73
N LEU A 365 -46.21 -0.33 -4.66
CA LEU A 365 -47.46 -0.50 -3.93
C LEU A 365 -47.99 0.85 -3.41
N SER A 366 -47.12 1.67 -2.84
CA SER A 366 -47.48 2.99 -2.32
C SER A 366 -48.03 3.89 -3.43
N GLN A 367 -47.37 3.93 -4.60
CA GLN A 367 -47.85 4.67 -5.76
C GLN A 367 -49.22 4.17 -6.26
N LEU A 368 -49.40 2.85 -6.35
CA LEU A 368 -50.65 2.23 -6.78
C LEU A 368 -51.82 2.53 -5.83
N LEU A 369 -51.56 2.61 -4.53
CA LEU A 369 -52.55 3.02 -3.53
C LEU A 369 -52.96 4.49 -3.72
N VAL A 370 -52.01 5.39 -4.00
CA VAL A 370 -52.29 6.82 -4.28
C VAL A 370 -53.18 6.98 -5.51
N VAL A 371 -52.88 6.27 -6.61
CA VAL A 371 -53.73 6.31 -7.82
C VAL A 371 -55.00 5.46 -7.71
N ASN A 372 -55.26 4.86 -6.54
CA ASN A 372 -56.44 4.04 -6.22
C ASN A 372 -56.58 2.80 -7.14
N ASN A 373 -55.46 2.23 -7.62
CA ASN A 373 -55.44 1.05 -8.48
C ASN A 373 -55.42 -0.25 -7.66
N LYS A 374 -56.60 -0.67 -7.21
CA LYS A 374 -56.78 -1.83 -6.32
C LYS A 374 -56.30 -3.17 -6.90
N LYS A 375 -56.49 -3.39 -8.21
CA LYS A 375 -56.16 -4.67 -8.84
C LYS A 375 -54.65 -4.92 -8.82
N GLU A 376 -53.90 -3.92 -9.27
CA GLU A 376 -52.43 -4.01 -9.34
C GLU A 376 -51.82 -4.00 -7.94
N ALA A 377 -52.35 -3.17 -7.02
CA ALA A 377 -51.89 -3.15 -5.62
C ALA A 377 -52.00 -4.53 -4.94
N ILE A 378 -53.05 -5.30 -5.24
CA ILE A 378 -53.21 -6.67 -4.72
C ILE A 378 -52.16 -7.63 -5.30
N ILE A 379 -51.74 -7.44 -6.54
CA ILE A 379 -50.71 -8.26 -7.20
C ILE A 379 -49.36 -7.96 -6.54
N VAL A 380 -48.96 -6.70 -6.51
CA VAL A 380 -47.68 -6.26 -5.91
C VAL A 380 -47.60 -6.67 -4.43
N LEU A 381 -48.68 -6.50 -3.65
CA LEU A 381 -48.68 -6.92 -2.25
C LEU A 381 -48.52 -8.44 -2.06
N LYS A 382 -49.04 -9.25 -2.98
CA LYS A 382 -48.81 -10.71 -2.92
C LYS A 382 -47.35 -11.05 -3.14
N ASP A 383 -46.67 -10.33 -4.05
CA ASP A 383 -45.26 -10.54 -4.34
C ASP A 383 -44.38 -10.07 -3.17
N ILE A 384 -44.65 -8.91 -2.58
CA ILE A 384 -44.02 -8.44 -1.33
C ILE A 384 -44.12 -9.51 -0.24
N LEU A 385 -45.33 -9.98 0.07
CA LEU A 385 -45.53 -11.00 1.12
C LEU A 385 -44.88 -12.34 0.79
N LYS A 386 -44.75 -12.69 -0.48
CA LYS A 386 -44.10 -13.91 -0.94
C LYS A 386 -42.60 -13.83 -0.71
N ASP A 387 -41.96 -12.71 -1.04
CA ASP A 387 -40.53 -12.55 -0.87
C ASP A 387 -40.14 -12.36 0.59
N LEU A 388 -40.90 -11.60 1.37
CA LEU A 388 -40.69 -11.51 2.83
C LEU A 388 -40.78 -12.86 3.54
N LYS A 389 -41.74 -13.71 3.17
CA LYS A 389 -41.85 -15.08 3.74
C LYS A 389 -40.71 -16.00 3.34
N LYS A 390 -40.09 -15.76 2.18
CA LYS A 390 -38.87 -16.49 1.80
C LYS A 390 -37.69 -15.95 2.60
N ALA A 391 -37.56 -14.64 2.72
CA ALA A 391 -36.52 -13.99 3.50
C ALA A 391 -36.55 -14.45 4.96
N GLU A 392 -37.74 -14.49 5.59
CA GLU A 392 -37.93 -14.92 7.00
C GLU A 392 -37.42 -16.32 7.28
N LYS A 393 -37.55 -17.24 6.30
CA LYS A 393 -37.08 -18.62 6.45
C LYS A 393 -35.56 -18.77 6.33
N LEU A 394 -34.92 -17.79 5.71
CA LEU A 394 -33.52 -17.84 5.30
C LEU A 394 -32.63 -16.89 6.14
N SER A 395 -33.20 -15.85 6.75
CA SER A 395 -32.45 -14.86 7.54
C SER A 395 -31.78 -15.51 8.75
N LYS A 396 -30.55 -15.05 9.06
CA LYS A 396 -29.72 -15.57 10.15
C LYS A 396 -29.33 -14.50 11.17
N THR A 397 -29.33 -13.22 10.78
CA THR A 397 -29.00 -12.09 11.65
C THR A 397 -30.24 -11.55 12.36
N ARG A 398 -30.04 -10.97 13.55
CA ARG A 398 -31.13 -10.44 14.38
C ARG A 398 -31.78 -9.23 13.71
N GLU A 399 -30.96 -8.38 13.11
CA GLU A 399 -31.28 -7.11 12.47
C GLU A 399 -32.21 -7.35 11.27
N LEU A 400 -31.77 -8.20 10.33
CA LEU A 400 -32.56 -8.55 9.15
C LEU A 400 -33.84 -9.32 9.53
N THR A 401 -33.77 -10.24 10.50
CA THR A 401 -34.95 -10.99 10.94
C THR A 401 -36.00 -10.09 11.60
N GLY A 402 -35.54 -9.13 12.42
CA GLY A 402 -36.39 -8.09 13.02
C GLY A 402 -37.08 -7.27 11.95
N ALA A 403 -36.30 -6.75 10.98
CA ALA A 403 -36.82 -6.01 9.85
C ALA A 403 -37.88 -6.83 9.08
N ILE A 404 -37.58 -8.06 8.65
CA ILE A 404 -38.53 -8.90 7.91
C ILE A 404 -39.84 -9.12 8.70
N SER A 405 -39.75 -9.42 10.00
CA SER A 405 -40.93 -9.67 10.85
C SER A 405 -41.87 -8.47 10.91
N GLU A 406 -41.34 -7.27 11.04
CA GLU A 406 -42.13 -6.04 11.05
C GLU A 406 -42.78 -5.75 9.69
N ASN A 407 -42.08 -6.09 8.61
CA ASN A 407 -42.59 -5.94 7.23
C ASN A 407 -43.78 -6.86 7.01
N LEU A 408 -43.65 -8.11 7.43
CA LEU A 408 -44.73 -9.08 7.36
C LEU A 408 -45.96 -8.61 8.13
N LYS A 409 -45.79 -8.09 9.35
CA LYS A 409 -46.90 -7.53 10.14
C LYS A 409 -47.60 -6.40 9.40
N THR A 410 -46.84 -5.45 8.87
CA THR A 410 -47.34 -4.28 8.15
C THR A 410 -48.12 -4.69 6.90
N PHE A 411 -47.53 -5.50 6.04
CA PHE A 411 -48.15 -5.88 4.77
C PHE A 411 -49.30 -6.88 4.93
N LEU A 412 -49.32 -7.69 6.00
CA LEU A 412 -50.50 -8.49 6.35
C LEU A 412 -51.67 -7.60 6.78
N PHE A 413 -51.41 -6.54 7.55
CA PHE A 413 -52.44 -5.58 7.92
C PHE A 413 -52.98 -4.82 6.69
N VAL A 414 -52.09 -4.34 5.81
CA VAL A 414 -52.46 -3.72 4.52
C VAL A 414 -53.33 -4.65 3.67
N LYS A 415 -53.00 -5.95 3.64
CA LYS A 415 -53.78 -6.95 2.91
C LYS A 415 -55.21 -7.06 3.44
N ASP A 416 -55.41 -6.94 4.74
CA ASP A 416 -56.74 -6.99 5.33
C ASP A 416 -57.53 -5.70 5.08
N LEU A 417 -56.87 -4.54 5.13
CA LEU A 417 -57.48 -3.25 4.76
C LEU A 417 -57.90 -3.21 3.28
N LEU A 418 -57.09 -3.73 2.37
CA LEU A 418 -57.42 -3.80 0.94
C LEU A 418 -58.66 -4.65 0.66
N LYS A 419 -58.99 -5.63 1.51
CA LYS A 419 -60.24 -6.41 1.39
C LYS A 419 -61.46 -5.61 1.83
N GLN A 420 -61.29 -4.72 2.81
CA GLN A 420 -62.38 -4.05 3.52
C GLN A 420 -62.71 -2.66 2.95
N SER A 421 -61.76 -1.99 2.30
CA SER A 421 -61.94 -0.62 1.81
C SER A 421 -62.16 -0.54 0.29
N ASP A 422 -63.13 0.27 -0.13
CA ASP A 422 -63.34 0.67 -1.52
C ASP A 422 -62.47 1.88 -1.91
N ASN A 423 -62.12 2.73 -0.94
CA ASN A 423 -61.16 3.82 -1.12
C ASN A 423 -59.83 3.43 -0.50
N ILE A 424 -58.92 2.92 -1.32
CA ILE A 424 -57.64 2.36 -0.85
C ILE A 424 -56.58 3.43 -0.62
N ARG A 425 -56.84 4.69 -1.02
CA ARG A 425 -55.94 5.81 -0.75
C ARG A 425 -55.69 6.03 0.74
N SER A 426 -56.68 5.79 1.59
CA SER A 426 -56.50 5.98 3.04
C SER A 426 -55.52 4.97 3.66
N ILE A 427 -55.18 3.88 2.95
CA ILE A 427 -54.24 2.86 3.42
C ILE A 427 -52.80 3.37 3.41
N THR A 428 -52.45 4.36 2.57
CA THR A 428 -51.08 4.93 2.55
C THR A 428 -50.69 5.45 3.92
N SER A 429 -51.58 6.17 4.61
CA SER A 429 -51.34 6.66 5.99
C SER A 429 -50.97 5.56 7.00
N GLN A 430 -51.41 4.32 6.78
CA GLN A 430 -51.07 3.19 7.65
C GLN A 430 -49.71 2.58 7.29
N ILE A 431 -49.35 2.59 6.00
CA ILE A 431 -48.01 2.21 5.55
C ILE A 431 -47.00 3.24 6.04
N ASP A 432 -47.30 4.53 5.87
CA ASP A 432 -46.45 5.64 6.32
C ASP A 432 -46.23 5.58 7.84
N PHE A 433 -47.30 5.36 8.62
CA PHE A 433 -47.18 5.18 10.07
C PHE A 433 -46.29 3.98 10.47
N ALA A 434 -46.39 2.86 9.75
CA ALA A 434 -45.55 1.69 10.01
C ALA A 434 -44.09 1.92 9.61
N LYS A 435 -43.84 2.65 8.52
CA LYS A 435 -42.50 3.11 8.11
C LYS A 435 -41.90 4.04 9.16
N ASP A 436 -42.64 5.02 9.66
CA ASP A 436 -42.19 5.95 10.71
C ASP A 436 -41.79 5.23 12.00
N LEU A 437 -42.60 4.25 12.44
CA LEU A 437 -42.31 3.47 13.64
C LEU A 437 -40.99 2.69 13.49
N ARG A 438 -40.76 2.13 12.30
CA ARG A 438 -39.54 1.41 11.94
C ARG A 438 -38.33 2.30 11.83
N LYS A 439 -38.47 3.43 11.13
CA LYS A 439 -37.46 4.47 11.03
C LYS A 439 -36.97 4.82 12.44
N THR A 440 -37.90 5.05 13.36
CA THR A 440 -37.58 5.34 14.77
C THR A 440 -36.80 4.20 15.45
N GLY A 441 -37.21 2.95 15.23
CA GLY A 441 -36.53 1.77 15.77
C GLY A 441 -35.10 1.60 15.24
N LEU A 442 -34.93 1.66 13.92
CA LEU A 442 -33.63 1.53 13.25
C LEU A 442 -32.69 2.68 13.61
N ILE A 443 -33.18 3.92 13.66
CA ILE A 443 -32.38 5.07 14.13
C ILE A 443 -31.86 4.83 15.55
N LYS A 444 -32.69 4.24 16.44
CA LYS A 444 -32.27 3.89 17.79
C LYS A 444 -31.20 2.80 17.80
N ASP A 445 -31.35 1.78 16.97
CA ASP A 445 -30.38 0.68 16.87
C ASP A 445 -29.03 1.18 16.33
N VAL A 446 -29.05 2.01 15.27
CA VAL A 446 -27.83 2.66 14.75
C VAL A 446 -27.19 3.54 15.82
N ASN A 447 -27.94 4.41 16.49
CA ASN A 447 -27.36 5.27 17.54
C ASN A 447 -26.76 4.45 18.69
N LYS A 448 -27.41 3.36 19.10
CA LYS A 448 -26.88 2.45 20.12
C LYS A 448 -25.54 1.84 19.67
N ALA A 449 -25.46 1.37 18.43
CA ALA A 449 -24.23 0.84 17.85
C ALA A 449 -23.12 1.90 17.79
N LEU A 450 -23.45 3.15 17.43
CA LEU A 450 -22.49 4.26 17.43
C LEU A 450 -22.01 4.64 18.84
N ASP A 451 -22.91 4.63 19.83
CA ASP A 451 -22.56 4.88 21.24
C ASP A 451 -21.61 3.79 21.78
N GLU A 452 -21.85 2.52 21.42
CA GLU A 452 -20.97 1.40 21.73
C GLU A 452 -19.61 1.57 21.02
N ALA A 453 -19.60 1.93 19.74
CA ALA A 453 -18.36 2.17 19.00
C ALA A 453 -17.52 3.30 19.63
N LEU A 454 -18.13 4.44 19.97
CA LEU A 454 -17.44 5.56 20.62
C LEU A 454 -16.86 5.18 21.98
N LYS A 455 -17.57 4.35 22.75
CA LYS A 455 -17.12 3.89 24.07
C LYS A 455 -15.86 3.01 23.99
N HIS A 456 -15.75 2.18 22.96
CA HIS A 456 -14.65 1.23 22.81
C HIS A 456 -13.50 1.77 21.95
N MET A 457 -13.69 2.83 21.17
CA MET A 457 -12.75 3.33 20.15
C MET A 457 -11.30 3.47 20.65
N GLY A 458 -11.10 4.09 21.82
CA GLY A 458 -9.76 4.33 22.35
C GLY A 458 -9.08 3.11 22.96
N SER A 459 -9.84 2.12 23.46
CA SER A 459 -9.32 1.00 24.25
C SER A 459 -9.38 -0.35 23.55
N ASN A 460 -10.39 -0.57 22.71
CA ASN A 460 -10.61 -1.78 21.94
C ASN A 460 -11.23 -1.45 20.56
N PRO A 461 -10.40 -1.02 19.59
CA PRO A 461 -10.89 -0.66 18.27
C PRO A 461 -11.60 -1.81 17.53
N ALA A 462 -11.22 -3.07 17.80
CA ALA A 462 -11.86 -4.24 17.18
C ALA A 462 -13.34 -4.37 17.61
N GLU A 463 -13.64 -4.19 18.90
CA GLU A 463 -15.04 -4.14 19.37
C GLU A 463 -15.79 -2.93 18.79
N SER A 464 -15.09 -1.83 18.51
CA SER A 464 -15.69 -0.64 17.90
C SER A 464 -16.07 -0.89 16.44
N LEU A 465 -15.22 -1.59 15.69
CA LEU A 465 -15.51 -2.00 14.31
C LEU A 465 -16.72 -2.94 14.23
N GLU A 466 -16.81 -3.93 15.13
CA GLU A 466 -17.99 -4.83 15.17
C GLU A 466 -19.28 -4.05 15.51
N ALA A 467 -19.23 -3.11 16.45
CA ALA A 467 -20.38 -2.25 16.74
C ALA A 467 -20.76 -1.38 15.52
N ILE A 468 -19.78 -0.78 14.83
CA ILE A 468 -20.03 -0.01 13.59
C ILE A 468 -20.65 -0.89 12.52
N ARG A 469 -20.20 -2.14 12.39
CA ARG A 469 -20.76 -3.11 11.44
C ARG A 469 -22.24 -3.37 11.71
N GLU A 470 -22.62 -3.65 12.96
CA GLU A 470 -24.04 -3.78 13.34
C GLU A 470 -24.84 -2.49 13.04
N GLY A 471 -24.23 -1.33 13.26
CA GLY A 471 -24.81 -0.02 12.95
C GLY A 471 -25.00 0.20 11.44
N LEU A 472 -24.04 -0.20 10.61
CA LEU A 472 -24.11 -0.11 9.15
C LEU A 472 -25.16 -1.05 8.57
N ASP A 473 -25.29 -2.27 9.10
CA ASP A 473 -26.35 -3.21 8.69
C ASP A 473 -27.74 -2.59 8.95
N SER A 474 -27.92 -2.01 10.15
CA SER A 474 -29.16 -1.33 10.53
C SER A 474 -29.41 -0.07 9.69
N LEU A 475 -28.36 0.69 9.36
CA LEU A 475 -28.43 1.86 8.50
C LEU A 475 -28.79 1.49 7.04
N GLY A 476 -28.23 0.40 6.51
CA GLY A 476 -28.58 -0.11 5.19
C GLY A 476 -30.05 -0.47 5.11
N ILE A 477 -30.58 -1.13 6.14
CA ILE A 477 -32.03 -1.43 6.24
C ILE A 477 -32.83 -0.12 6.32
N LEU A 478 -32.38 0.87 7.10
CA LEU A 478 -33.06 2.17 7.20
C LEU A 478 -33.15 2.89 5.85
N LEU A 479 -32.05 2.93 5.10
CA LEU A 479 -31.97 3.55 3.78
C LEU A 479 -32.81 2.81 2.73
N SER A 480 -33.14 1.54 2.97
CA SER A 480 -34.10 0.81 2.12
C SER A 480 -35.57 1.14 2.37
N VAL A 481 -35.92 1.63 3.57
CA VAL A 481 -37.31 1.86 3.98
C VAL A 481 -37.80 3.25 3.55
N GLU A 482 -36.92 4.24 3.61
CA GLU A 482 -37.24 5.66 3.40
C GLU A 482 -36.19 6.33 2.50
N PRO A 483 -36.60 7.16 1.52
CA PRO A 483 -35.65 8.03 0.82
C PRO A 483 -34.90 8.91 1.81
N GLU A 484 -33.62 9.17 1.54
CA GLU A 484 -32.73 9.92 2.44
C GLU A 484 -33.31 11.32 2.75
N ASP A 485 -33.77 11.50 3.99
CA ASP A 485 -34.14 12.80 4.54
C ASP A 485 -33.01 13.38 5.39
N GLU A 486 -33.18 14.60 5.90
CA GLU A 486 -32.13 15.29 6.67
C GLU A 486 -31.68 14.51 7.92
N GLU A 487 -32.60 13.79 8.57
CA GLU A 487 -32.30 13.01 9.77
C GLU A 487 -31.48 11.76 9.43
N VAL A 488 -31.91 11.00 8.40
CA VAL A 488 -31.22 9.80 7.94
C VAL A 488 -29.87 10.15 7.32
N GLY A 489 -29.79 11.23 6.56
CA GLY A 489 -28.54 11.73 5.99
C GLY A 489 -27.53 12.16 7.06
N ASN A 490 -27.98 12.86 8.11
CA ASN A 490 -27.13 13.18 9.25
C ASN A 490 -26.64 11.92 9.99
N LEU A 491 -27.52 10.93 10.18
CA LEU A 491 -27.15 9.67 10.81
C LEU A 491 -26.12 8.90 9.98
N ARG A 492 -26.29 8.84 8.65
CA ARG A 492 -25.32 8.24 7.72
C ARG A 492 -23.96 8.91 7.82
N ASN A 493 -23.92 10.24 7.73
CA ASN A 493 -22.67 10.99 7.84
C ASN A 493 -22.01 10.80 9.21
N LYS A 494 -22.79 10.71 10.30
CA LYS A 494 -22.26 10.40 11.64
C LYS A 494 -21.66 8.99 11.71
N THR A 495 -22.33 8.00 11.13
CA THR A 495 -21.79 6.63 11.05
C THR A 495 -20.48 6.58 10.27
N LEU A 496 -20.41 7.25 9.11
CA LEU A 496 -19.19 7.32 8.30
C LEU A 496 -18.06 8.12 8.98
N ALA A 497 -18.39 9.17 9.73
CA ALA A 497 -17.43 9.93 10.53
C ALA A 497 -16.79 9.06 11.62
N ILE A 498 -17.61 8.30 12.35
CA ILE A 498 -17.15 7.41 13.43
C ILE A 498 -16.35 6.24 12.85
N LEU A 499 -16.80 5.65 11.74
CA LEU A 499 -16.06 4.60 11.04
C LEU A 499 -14.65 5.04 10.68
N ASN A 500 -14.51 6.16 9.97
CA ASN A 500 -13.20 6.63 9.54
C ASN A 500 -12.33 7.10 10.72
N ASN A 501 -12.94 7.54 11.82
CA ASN A 501 -12.21 7.84 13.06
C ASN A 501 -11.65 6.56 13.71
N VAL A 502 -12.42 5.46 13.76
CA VAL A 502 -11.91 4.17 14.22
C VAL A 502 -10.76 3.70 13.33
N LYS A 503 -10.88 3.81 12.00
CA LYS A 503 -9.79 3.48 11.07
C LYS A 503 -8.53 4.29 11.35
N TYR A 504 -8.67 5.60 11.54
CA TYR A 504 -7.58 6.49 11.97
C TYR A 504 -6.92 5.97 13.26
N VAL A 505 -7.72 5.62 14.28
CA VAL A 505 -7.19 5.12 15.57
C VAL A 505 -6.42 3.81 15.41
N ILE A 506 -6.93 2.86 14.61
CA ILE A 506 -6.22 1.60 14.38
C ILE A 506 -4.93 1.86 13.61
N GLN A 507 -4.97 2.72 12.61
CA GLN A 507 -3.81 3.07 11.82
C GLN A 507 -2.74 3.79 12.64
N PHE A 508 -3.15 4.65 13.58
CA PHE A 508 -2.27 5.27 14.57
C PHE A 508 -1.63 4.21 15.50
N GLN A 509 -2.38 3.20 15.94
CA GLN A 509 -1.82 2.11 16.74
C GLN A 509 -0.81 1.26 15.94
N LEU A 510 -1.14 0.90 14.69
CA LEU A 510 -0.24 0.16 13.81
C LEU A 510 1.05 0.93 13.55
N SER A 511 0.92 2.21 13.19
CA SER A 511 2.07 3.08 12.91
C SER A 511 2.94 3.35 14.13
N SER A 512 2.43 3.13 15.35
CA SER A 512 3.24 3.20 16.59
C SER A 512 4.08 1.95 16.84
N GLN A 513 3.68 0.81 16.27
CA GLN A 513 4.44 -0.44 16.31
C GLN A 513 5.52 -0.48 15.22
N LEU A 514 5.30 0.24 14.13
CA LEU A 514 6.26 0.45 13.05
C LEU A 514 7.25 1.55 13.43
N GLN A 515 8.56 1.31 13.31
CA GLN A 515 9.58 2.29 13.72
C GLN A 515 10.15 3.12 12.56
N GLN A 516 10.37 2.52 11.38
CA GLN A 516 10.99 3.16 10.22
C GLN A 516 10.73 2.35 8.93
N GLY A 517 11.06 2.93 7.76
CA GLY A 517 10.98 2.26 6.46
C GLY A 517 9.69 2.56 5.68
N VAL A 518 9.56 1.98 4.47
CA VAL A 518 8.43 2.27 3.56
C VAL A 518 7.09 1.89 4.19
N LYS A 519 7.00 0.77 4.92
CA LYS A 519 5.76 0.37 5.63
C LYS A 519 5.32 1.41 6.66
N PHE A 520 6.27 2.00 7.40
CA PHE A 520 5.97 3.08 8.33
C PHE A 520 5.46 4.33 7.61
N ILE A 521 6.11 4.73 6.52
CA ILE A 521 5.72 5.89 5.69
C ILE A 521 4.31 5.70 5.12
N MET A 522 4.05 4.56 4.48
CA MET A 522 2.73 4.17 3.99
C MET A 522 1.69 4.17 5.11
N SER A 523 2.07 3.67 6.29
CA SER A 523 1.15 3.63 7.42
C SER A 523 0.75 5.03 7.89
N ARG A 524 1.68 5.99 7.90
CA ARG A 524 1.42 7.41 8.24
C ARG A 524 0.64 8.15 7.14
N ILE A 525 0.84 7.79 5.87
CA ILE A 525 0.02 8.28 4.76
C ILE A 525 -1.44 7.86 4.95
N LEU A 526 -1.70 6.58 5.22
CA LEU A 526 -3.05 6.08 5.47
C LEU A 526 -3.67 6.74 6.71
N GLU A 527 -2.89 6.96 7.77
CA GLU A 527 -3.36 7.68 8.96
C GLU A 527 -3.90 9.08 8.60
N ASN A 528 -3.19 9.82 7.74
CA ASN A 528 -3.63 11.11 7.23
C ASN A 528 -4.94 11.00 6.42
N LEU A 529 -5.03 10.02 5.51
CA LEU A 529 -6.19 9.84 4.64
C LEU A 529 -7.45 9.53 5.45
N HIS A 530 -7.40 8.60 6.41
CA HIS A 530 -8.56 8.29 7.25
C HIS A 530 -8.96 9.45 8.16
N ALA A 531 -7.99 10.20 8.69
CA ALA A 531 -8.28 11.40 9.48
C ALA A 531 -8.95 12.48 8.62
N ALA A 532 -8.49 12.70 7.38
CA ALA A 532 -9.07 13.65 6.45
C ALA A 532 -10.49 13.25 6.02
N GLU A 533 -10.71 11.98 5.72
CA GLU A 533 -12.03 11.47 5.37
C GLU A 533 -13.01 11.58 6.55
N ALA A 534 -12.60 11.17 7.76
CA ALA A 534 -13.40 11.35 8.98
C ALA A 534 -13.74 12.83 9.21
N ALA A 535 -12.76 13.72 9.09
CA ALA A 535 -12.95 15.15 9.23
C ALA A 535 -13.96 15.73 8.22
N SER A 536 -13.96 15.22 6.99
CA SER A 536 -14.93 15.63 5.97
C SER A 536 -16.37 15.35 6.41
N TYR A 537 -16.63 14.19 7.01
CA TYR A 537 -17.96 13.83 7.53
C TYR A 537 -18.31 14.56 8.82
N TYR A 538 -17.36 14.71 9.76
CA TYR A 538 -17.58 15.52 10.99
C TYR A 538 -17.95 16.98 10.65
N LYS A 539 -17.34 17.54 9.61
CA LYS A 539 -17.69 18.87 9.10
C LYS A 539 -19.13 18.94 8.58
N VAL A 540 -19.60 17.91 7.87
CA VAL A 540 -20.97 17.85 7.35
C VAL A 540 -22.00 17.81 8.48
N ILE A 541 -21.74 17.05 9.55
CA ILE A 541 -22.65 16.95 10.71
C ILE A 541 -22.50 18.11 11.73
N GLY A 542 -21.68 19.12 11.42
CA GLY A 542 -21.51 20.32 12.25
C GLY A 542 -20.50 20.21 13.39
N GLU A 543 -19.76 19.11 13.49
CA GLU A 543 -18.71 18.90 14.50
C GLU A 543 -17.34 19.45 14.05
N MET A 544 -17.29 20.77 13.83
CA MET A 544 -16.10 21.46 13.30
C MET A 544 -14.85 21.28 14.16
N GLY A 545 -14.99 21.21 15.49
CA GLY A 545 -13.85 21.02 16.40
C GLY A 545 -13.16 19.67 16.20
N THR A 546 -13.93 18.59 16.14
CA THR A 546 -13.43 17.23 15.87
C THR A 546 -12.81 17.14 14.47
N ALA A 547 -13.44 17.77 13.48
CA ALA A 547 -12.92 17.81 12.11
C ALA A 547 -11.57 18.53 12.01
N GLU A 548 -11.43 19.69 12.66
CA GLU A 548 -10.16 20.43 12.69
C GLU A 548 -9.06 19.67 13.43
N GLU A 549 -9.42 18.98 14.54
CA GLU A 549 -8.49 18.14 15.29
C GLU A 549 -7.95 16.99 14.44
N LEU A 550 -8.82 16.24 13.77
CA LEU A 550 -8.42 15.12 12.90
C LEU A 550 -7.57 15.59 11.73
N MET A 551 -7.92 16.70 11.06
CA MET A 551 -7.11 17.25 9.98
C MET A 551 -5.68 17.59 10.44
N ASP A 552 -5.55 18.16 11.64
CA ASP A 552 -4.24 18.51 12.19
C ASP A 552 -3.45 17.29 12.68
N LEU A 553 -4.10 16.27 13.24
CA LEU A 553 -3.47 14.98 13.55
C LEU A 553 -2.97 14.29 12.27
N GLY A 554 -3.76 14.31 11.19
CA GLY A 554 -3.36 13.80 9.89
C GLY A 554 -2.13 14.54 9.33
N ARG A 555 -2.07 15.87 9.46
CA ARG A 555 -0.88 16.66 9.06
C ARG A 555 0.38 16.27 9.84
N LEU A 556 0.25 16.00 11.14
CA LEU A 556 1.36 15.51 11.95
C LEU A 556 1.88 14.15 11.45
N ALA A 557 0.97 13.23 11.11
CA ALA A 557 1.33 11.93 10.55
C ALA A 557 2.08 12.09 9.21
N LEU A 558 1.55 12.90 8.29
CA LEU A 558 2.16 13.12 6.98
C LEU A 558 3.52 13.84 7.08
N ALA A 559 3.65 14.83 7.96
CA ALA A 559 4.94 15.48 8.25
C ALA A 559 5.98 14.47 8.77
N THR A 560 5.55 13.52 9.61
CA THR A 560 6.41 12.46 10.14
C THR A 560 6.84 11.48 9.04
N ALA A 561 5.96 11.18 8.08
CA ALA A 561 6.27 10.36 6.92
C ALA A 561 7.39 11.00 6.07
N PHE A 562 7.25 12.29 5.74
CA PHE A 562 8.27 13.06 5.01
C PHE A 562 9.61 13.13 5.78
N ALA A 563 9.56 13.34 7.10
CA ALA A 563 10.75 13.37 7.93
C ALA A 563 11.46 12.00 7.96
N SER A 564 10.71 10.90 7.95
CA SER A 564 11.26 9.53 7.91
C SER A 564 11.98 9.24 6.59
N GLU A 565 11.37 9.59 5.45
CA GLU A 565 12.02 9.54 4.13
C GLU A 565 13.32 10.37 4.13
N ALA A 566 13.24 11.61 4.60
CA ALA A 566 14.38 12.53 4.64
C ALA A 566 15.54 11.99 5.48
N GLN A 567 15.25 11.37 6.63
CA GLN A 567 16.27 10.75 7.49
C GLN A 567 16.99 9.58 6.81
N VAL A 568 16.29 8.80 5.98
CA VAL A 568 16.92 7.70 5.24
C VAL A 568 17.86 8.24 4.17
N PHE A 569 17.41 9.20 3.35
CA PHE A 569 18.26 9.80 2.34
C PHE A 569 19.42 10.61 2.93
N ALA A 570 19.23 11.21 4.10
CA ALA A 570 20.31 11.84 4.86
C ALA A 570 21.41 10.84 5.23
N LYS A 571 21.05 9.69 5.81
CA LYS A 571 22.01 8.61 6.13
C LYS A 571 22.71 8.07 4.88
N GLN A 572 21.96 7.86 3.80
CA GLN A 572 22.53 7.41 2.52
C GLN A 572 23.49 8.44 1.92
N SER A 573 23.19 9.73 2.05
CA SER A 573 24.09 10.81 1.63
C SER A 573 25.40 10.81 2.44
N GLU A 574 25.35 10.53 3.74
CA GLU A 574 26.55 10.44 4.58
C GLU A 574 27.42 9.23 4.19
N GLN A 575 26.80 8.07 3.92
CA GLN A 575 27.49 6.88 3.40
C GLN A 575 28.07 7.12 2.00
N GLY A 576 27.30 7.79 1.13
CA GLY A 576 27.73 8.16 -0.21
C GLY A 576 28.95 9.10 -0.20
N ALA A 577 29.00 10.04 0.74
CA ALA A 577 30.14 10.93 0.92
C ALA A 577 31.42 10.17 1.28
N LEU A 578 31.33 9.17 2.16
CA LEU A 578 32.46 8.28 2.48
C LEU A 578 32.91 7.50 1.23
N ARG A 579 31.97 6.94 0.46
CA ARG A 579 32.28 6.23 -0.77
C ARG A 579 32.99 7.14 -1.78
N ALA A 580 32.48 8.35 -2.00
CA ALA A 580 33.09 9.32 -2.90
C ALA A 580 34.52 9.71 -2.49
N GLN A 581 34.80 9.77 -1.17
CA GLN A 581 36.16 9.97 -0.65
C GLN A 581 37.08 8.80 -1.01
N VAL A 582 36.62 7.55 -0.81
CA VAL A 582 37.40 6.34 -1.12
C VAL A 582 37.68 6.25 -2.62
N GLU A 583 36.67 6.46 -3.47
CA GLU A 583 36.85 6.40 -4.93
C GLU A 583 37.82 7.48 -5.43
N ARG A 584 37.76 8.70 -4.86
CA ARG A 584 38.74 9.76 -5.13
C ARG A 584 40.16 9.29 -4.85
N ASN A 585 40.41 8.70 -3.68
CA ASN A 585 41.75 8.24 -3.30
C ASN A 585 42.22 7.13 -4.24
N ASN A 586 41.35 6.18 -4.58
CA ASN A 586 41.65 5.10 -5.51
C ASN A 586 42.03 5.64 -6.90
N ALA A 587 41.24 6.57 -7.45
CA ALA A 587 41.51 7.16 -8.77
C ALA A 587 42.81 7.96 -8.80
N LEU A 588 43.10 8.74 -7.74
CA LEU A 588 44.34 9.52 -7.66
C LEU A 588 45.59 8.64 -7.42
N ALA A 589 45.44 7.51 -6.72
CA ALA A 589 46.51 6.52 -6.55
C ALA A 589 46.82 5.82 -7.88
N LYS A 590 45.80 5.33 -8.59
CA LYS A 590 45.95 4.74 -9.93
C LYS A 590 46.64 5.69 -10.91
N LEU A 591 46.29 6.98 -10.89
CA LEU A 591 46.90 8.00 -11.73
C LEU A 591 48.39 8.27 -11.38
N ALA A 592 48.82 7.95 -10.15
CA ALA A 592 50.21 8.10 -9.73
C ALA A 592 51.10 6.89 -10.09
N ASP A 593 50.50 5.73 -10.39
CA ASP A 593 51.24 4.54 -10.81
C ASP A 593 51.62 4.64 -12.30
N GLU A 594 52.93 4.75 -12.58
CA GLU A 594 53.50 4.99 -13.92
C GLU A 594 53.18 3.89 -14.98
N LEU A 595 52.68 2.72 -14.56
CA LEU A 595 52.24 1.64 -15.46
C LEU A 595 50.80 1.83 -16.00
N ALA A 596 50.04 2.80 -15.47
CA ALA A 596 48.64 3.06 -15.81
C ALA A 596 48.47 4.08 -16.96
N GLU A 597 49.54 4.52 -17.62
CA GLU A 597 49.51 5.51 -18.72
C GLU A 597 48.63 5.13 -19.93
N PHE A 598 48.03 3.93 -19.95
CA PHE A 598 47.19 3.42 -21.04
C PHE A 598 45.78 2.97 -20.64
N GLU A 599 45.30 3.23 -19.41
CA GLU A 599 43.92 2.87 -19.01
C GLU A 599 42.91 4.02 -19.24
N ASP A 600 41.76 3.66 -19.78
CA ASP A 600 40.62 4.52 -20.12
C ASP A 600 40.10 5.33 -18.91
N ASP A 601 39.39 6.45 -19.18
CA ASP A 601 38.79 7.37 -18.18
C ASP A 601 37.74 6.73 -17.24
N GLU A 602 37.62 5.39 -17.19
CA GLU A 602 36.66 4.64 -16.36
C GLU A 602 36.77 5.01 -14.87
N SER A 603 37.99 5.17 -14.34
CA SER A 603 38.19 5.56 -12.93
C SER A 603 37.69 6.97 -12.61
N LEU A 604 37.77 7.90 -13.56
CA LEU A 604 37.22 9.25 -13.42
C LEU A 604 35.69 9.20 -13.37
N ASP A 605 35.09 8.42 -14.27
CA ASP A 605 33.65 8.24 -14.36
C ASP A 605 33.07 7.60 -13.08
N GLU A 606 33.77 6.64 -12.48
CA GLU A 606 33.37 6.03 -11.20
C GLU A 606 33.33 7.06 -10.06
N VAL A 607 34.36 7.90 -9.94
CA VAL A 607 34.39 8.96 -8.90
C VAL A 607 33.29 9.98 -9.14
N ILE A 608 33.08 10.40 -10.39
CA ILE A 608 32.02 11.35 -10.75
C ILE A 608 30.65 10.77 -10.39
N LYS A 609 30.38 9.51 -10.77
CA LYS A 609 29.13 8.79 -10.42
C LYS A 609 28.93 8.71 -8.90
N ALA A 610 29.99 8.43 -8.13
CA ALA A 610 29.90 8.38 -6.66
C ALA A 610 29.51 9.74 -6.06
N HIS A 611 30.07 10.84 -6.57
CA HIS A 611 29.67 12.19 -6.15
C HIS A 611 28.24 12.51 -6.57
N ASP A 612 27.85 12.23 -7.82
CA ASP A 612 26.53 12.55 -8.34
C ASP A 612 25.41 11.79 -7.62
N ASN A 613 25.63 10.51 -7.32
CA ASN A 613 24.71 9.73 -6.50
C ASN A 613 24.58 10.31 -5.08
N THR A 614 25.69 10.73 -4.47
CA THR A 614 25.69 11.36 -3.14
C THR A 614 24.92 12.69 -3.15
N LEU A 615 25.14 13.51 -4.17
CA LEU A 615 24.44 14.78 -4.36
C LEU A 615 22.94 14.56 -4.55
N LEU A 616 22.54 13.57 -5.35
CA LEU A 616 21.14 13.20 -5.53
C LEU A 616 20.46 12.84 -4.20
N LYS A 617 21.09 11.98 -3.39
CA LYS A 617 20.57 11.60 -2.06
C LYS A 617 20.49 12.80 -1.11
N SER A 618 21.48 13.69 -1.15
CA SER A 618 21.46 14.93 -0.37
C SER A 618 20.31 15.85 -0.79
N LYS A 619 20.06 16.00 -2.10
CA LYS A 619 18.91 16.76 -2.62
C LYS A 619 17.57 16.13 -2.18
N GLN A 620 17.42 14.80 -2.30
CA GLN A 620 16.25 14.08 -1.79
C GLN A 620 16.00 14.37 -0.30
N ALA A 621 17.04 14.30 0.54
CA ALA A 621 16.92 14.62 1.95
C ALA A 621 16.47 16.07 2.20
N VAL A 622 17.06 17.04 1.49
CA VAL A 622 16.70 18.47 1.62
C VAL A 622 15.22 18.69 1.27
N VAL A 623 14.77 18.21 0.10
CA VAL A 623 13.40 18.44 -0.36
C VAL A 623 12.39 17.74 0.56
N SER A 624 12.67 16.51 1.00
CA SER A 624 11.77 15.79 1.91
C SER A 624 11.71 16.43 3.31
N PHE A 625 12.82 16.97 3.85
CA PHE A 625 12.77 17.78 5.09
C PHE A 625 12.01 19.08 4.91
N GLU A 626 12.10 19.74 3.74
CA GLU A 626 11.28 20.92 3.44
C GLU A 626 9.79 20.60 3.38
N SER A 627 9.42 19.49 2.75
CA SER A 627 8.03 19.00 2.75
C SER A 627 7.54 18.71 4.17
N ALA A 628 8.34 18.04 5.00
CA ALA A 628 8.02 17.80 6.40
C ALA A 628 7.78 19.10 7.17
N ALA A 629 8.64 20.10 6.99
CA ALA A 629 8.52 21.39 7.67
C ALA A 629 7.28 22.17 7.22
N ASN A 630 6.96 22.15 5.93
CA ASN A 630 5.78 22.82 5.37
C ASN A 630 4.49 22.16 5.87
N GLU A 631 4.44 20.83 5.86
CA GLU A 631 3.27 20.07 6.32
C GLU A 631 3.04 20.31 7.82
N LEU A 632 4.10 20.24 8.62
CA LEU A 632 4.04 20.50 10.06
C LEU A 632 3.63 21.95 10.38
N ALA A 633 4.12 22.91 9.60
CA ALA A 633 3.74 24.32 9.76
C ALA A 633 2.25 24.57 9.45
N SER A 634 1.62 23.71 8.65
CA SER A 634 0.21 23.82 8.23
C SER A 634 -0.80 23.41 9.32
N VAL A 635 -0.36 22.81 10.43
CA VAL A 635 -1.19 22.51 11.61
C VAL A 635 -1.76 23.81 12.20
N LYS A 636 -3.07 23.90 12.46
CA LYS A 636 -3.75 25.16 12.81
C LYS A 636 -4.10 25.29 14.29
N LEU A 637 -4.56 24.23 14.94
CA LEU A 637 -5.06 24.22 16.30
C LEU A 637 -3.94 24.41 17.31
N GLU A 638 -4.05 25.48 18.09
CA GLU A 638 -3.04 25.87 19.06
C GLU A 638 -2.80 24.80 20.14
N SER A 639 -3.84 24.09 20.57
CA SER A 639 -3.73 22.99 21.54
C SER A 639 -2.84 21.86 21.02
N ILE A 640 -2.99 21.49 19.75
CA ILE A 640 -2.18 20.46 19.08
C ILE A 640 -0.77 20.98 18.85
N ARG A 641 -0.63 22.24 18.40
CA ARG A 641 0.68 22.88 18.19
C ARG A 641 1.51 22.89 19.46
N GLN A 642 0.92 23.28 20.59
CA GLN A 642 1.60 23.31 21.89
C GLN A 642 1.91 21.91 22.41
N LYS A 643 0.93 20.98 22.39
CA LYS A 643 1.11 19.60 22.89
C LYS A 643 2.23 18.86 22.16
N ASN A 644 2.40 19.12 20.86
CA ASN A 644 3.40 18.46 20.03
C ASN A 644 4.64 19.32 19.77
N ASN A 645 4.78 20.51 20.39
CA ASN A 645 5.89 21.42 20.15
C ASN A 645 6.14 21.72 18.66
N VAL A 646 5.06 21.96 17.90
CA VAL A 646 5.10 22.16 16.45
C VAL A 646 6.06 23.28 16.04
N ASP A 647 6.00 24.44 16.71
CA ASP A 647 6.87 25.58 16.38
C ASP A 647 8.36 25.28 16.59
N GLY A 648 8.70 24.53 17.66
CA GLY A 648 10.06 24.09 17.92
C GLY A 648 10.54 23.12 16.84
N GLN A 649 9.70 22.14 16.49
CA GLN A 649 10.01 21.15 15.45
C GLN A 649 10.14 21.76 14.06
N VAL A 650 9.27 22.71 13.66
CA VAL A 650 9.39 23.42 12.38
C VAL A 650 10.72 24.16 12.29
N LYS A 651 11.10 24.90 13.33
CA LYS A 651 12.41 25.58 13.37
C LYS A 651 13.58 24.60 13.35
N GLN A 652 13.46 23.48 14.08
CA GLN A 652 14.47 22.42 14.06
C GLN A 652 14.65 21.87 12.65
N LEU A 653 13.55 21.54 11.95
CA LEU A 653 13.59 21.07 10.55
C LEU A 653 14.17 22.13 9.62
N GLN A 654 13.85 23.41 9.78
CA GLN A 654 14.47 24.50 9.01
C GLN A 654 15.99 24.58 9.24
N GLY A 655 16.45 24.38 10.48
CA GLY A 655 17.87 24.26 10.80
C GLY A 655 18.52 23.06 10.12
N VAL A 656 17.85 21.91 10.15
CA VAL A 656 18.29 20.66 9.48
C VAL A 656 18.38 20.84 7.96
N VAL A 657 17.37 21.44 7.32
CA VAL A 657 17.37 21.76 5.88
C VAL A 657 18.60 22.59 5.52
N MET A 658 18.90 23.64 6.31
CA MET A 658 20.03 24.53 6.04
C MET A 658 21.37 23.82 6.29
N LYS A 659 21.46 22.94 7.30
CA LYS A 659 22.61 22.05 7.49
C LYS A 659 22.83 21.20 6.23
N PHE A 660 21.80 20.52 5.74
CA PHE A 660 21.92 19.63 4.58
C PHE A 660 22.17 20.38 3.26
N ARG A 661 21.66 21.60 3.09
CA ARG A 661 22.08 22.49 1.98
C ARG A 661 23.56 22.83 2.05
N GLY A 662 24.09 23.06 3.25
CA GLY A 662 25.52 23.21 3.47
C GLY A 662 26.29 21.94 3.09
N ASP A 663 25.81 20.76 3.54
CA ASP A 663 26.43 19.47 3.19
C ASP A 663 26.41 19.20 1.68
N LEU A 664 25.31 19.50 0.98
CA LEU A 664 25.19 19.42 -0.48
C LEU A 664 26.28 20.25 -1.17
N LEU A 665 26.34 21.55 -0.88
CA LEU A 665 27.33 22.47 -1.47
C LEU A 665 28.77 22.06 -1.13
N ARG A 666 28.99 21.51 0.06
CA ARG A 666 30.30 21.00 0.48
C ARG A 666 30.73 19.80 -0.37
N ILE A 667 29.83 18.85 -0.64
CA ILE A 667 30.10 17.71 -1.52
C ILE A 667 30.27 18.14 -2.98
N GLU A 668 29.51 19.14 -3.46
CA GLU A 668 29.76 19.70 -4.79
C GLU A 668 31.14 20.36 -4.89
N GLY A 669 31.53 21.07 -3.83
CA GLY A 669 32.87 21.64 -3.67
C GLY A 669 33.93 20.55 -3.69
N ALA A 670 33.69 19.42 -3.02
CA ALA A 670 34.58 18.25 -3.01
C ALA A 670 34.74 17.62 -4.41
N LYS A 671 33.65 17.50 -5.18
CA LYS A 671 33.67 17.05 -6.58
C LYS A 671 34.52 17.98 -7.44
N SER A 672 34.29 19.29 -7.34
CA SER A 672 35.05 20.30 -8.09
C SER A 672 36.53 20.29 -7.71
N ASP A 673 36.85 20.09 -6.43
CA ASP A 673 38.22 19.99 -5.93
C ASP A 673 38.94 18.74 -6.45
N PHE A 674 38.26 17.59 -6.47
CA PHE A 674 38.79 16.37 -7.09
C PHE A 674 39.09 16.57 -8.58
N LEU A 675 38.15 17.12 -9.35
CA LEU A 675 38.37 17.39 -10.78
C LEU A 675 39.56 18.32 -11.01
N ALA A 676 39.75 19.31 -10.15
CA ALA A 676 40.91 20.18 -10.21
C ALA A 676 42.23 19.40 -9.98
N GLU A 677 42.30 18.54 -8.97
CA GLU A 677 43.49 17.73 -8.70
C GLU A 677 43.79 16.71 -9.82
N TYR A 678 42.76 16.04 -10.33
CA TYR A 678 42.87 15.08 -11.41
C TYR A 678 43.39 15.75 -12.70
N LEU A 679 42.78 16.87 -13.11
CA LEU A 679 43.19 17.63 -14.30
C LEU A 679 44.58 18.23 -14.14
N TYR A 680 44.95 18.65 -12.92
CA TYR A 680 46.29 19.12 -12.63
C TYR A 680 47.34 18.02 -12.85
N ARG A 681 47.09 16.80 -12.33
CA ARG A 681 47.98 15.64 -12.52
C ARG A 681 48.09 15.20 -13.97
N LYS A 682 47.04 15.38 -14.78
CA LYS A 682 47.08 15.23 -16.26
C LYS A 682 47.77 16.40 -17.01
N GLY A 683 48.25 17.43 -16.32
CA GLY A 683 48.93 18.58 -16.91
C GLY A 683 48.02 19.71 -17.42
N GLU A 684 46.69 19.59 -17.26
CA GLU A 684 45.70 20.57 -17.74
C GLU A 684 45.49 21.75 -16.74
N LYS A 685 46.56 22.48 -16.44
CA LYS A 685 46.60 23.52 -15.37
C LYS A 685 45.50 24.59 -15.49
N ALA A 686 45.14 25.01 -16.71
CA ALA A 686 44.11 26.03 -16.94
C ALA A 686 42.70 25.56 -16.53
N LYS A 687 42.35 24.30 -16.85
CA LYS A 687 41.06 23.71 -16.45
C LYS A 687 41.05 23.42 -14.96
N ALA A 688 42.16 22.92 -14.40
CA ALA A 688 42.31 22.72 -12.96
C ALA A 688 42.05 24.02 -12.16
N ARG A 689 42.58 25.15 -12.62
CA ARG A 689 42.34 26.47 -12.00
C ARG A 689 40.86 26.89 -12.00
N LYS A 690 40.11 26.58 -13.06
CA LYS A 690 38.66 26.83 -13.15
C LYS A 690 37.90 26.01 -12.10
N HIS A 691 38.26 24.73 -11.96
CA HIS A 691 37.65 23.81 -11.00
C HIS A 691 37.97 24.19 -9.54
N TYR A 692 39.21 24.59 -9.21
CA TYR A 692 39.53 25.12 -7.88
C TYR A 692 38.75 26.40 -7.55
N SER A 693 38.50 27.27 -8.54
CA SER A 693 37.63 28.44 -8.34
C SER A 693 36.21 28.02 -7.95
N LYS A 694 35.62 27.10 -8.72
CA LYS A 694 34.27 26.60 -8.47
C LYS A 694 34.17 25.93 -7.09
N ALA A 695 35.14 25.10 -6.73
CA ALA A 695 35.21 24.45 -5.43
C ALA A 695 35.24 25.46 -4.27
N SER A 696 36.07 26.51 -4.39
CA SER A 696 36.15 27.55 -3.34
C SER A 696 34.84 28.32 -3.18
N ASP A 697 34.19 28.67 -4.29
CA ASP A 697 32.91 29.39 -4.27
C ASP A 697 31.80 28.54 -3.62
N GLN A 698 31.71 27.25 -3.97
CA GLN A 698 30.76 26.30 -3.38
C GLN A 698 30.99 26.09 -1.87
N LEU A 699 32.24 25.92 -1.44
CA LEU A 699 32.57 25.75 -0.02
C LEU A 699 32.25 27.02 0.79
N ARG A 700 32.49 28.22 0.25
CA ARG A 700 32.09 29.48 0.94
C ARG A 700 30.58 29.61 1.07
N GLU A 701 29.84 29.18 0.06
CA GLU A 701 28.38 29.16 0.14
C GLU A 701 27.86 28.14 1.16
N ALA A 702 28.52 26.98 1.27
CA ALA A 702 28.24 26.00 2.32
C ALA A 702 28.41 26.60 3.73
N VAL A 703 29.47 27.36 3.97
CA VAL A 703 29.70 28.10 5.23
C VAL A 703 28.52 29.01 5.58
N GLY A 704 27.98 29.73 4.59
CA GLY A 704 26.81 30.59 4.77
C GLY A 704 25.57 29.83 5.28
N ASN A 705 25.32 28.65 4.70
CA ASN A 705 24.21 27.78 5.11
C ASN A 705 24.41 27.20 6.51
N TYR A 706 25.62 26.75 6.85
CA TYR A 706 25.93 26.25 8.18
C TYR A 706 25.79 27.34 9.26
N ASN A 707 26.30 28.55 9.01
CA ASN A 707 26.14 29.66 9.95
C ASN A 707 24.67 29.99 10.22
N TYR A 708 23.83 29.97 9.19
CA TYR A 708 22.40 30.16 9.35
C TYR A 708 21.76 29.03 10.17
N ALA A 709 22.09 27.77 9.87
CA ALA A 709 21.60 26.62 10.64
C ALA A 709 22.00 26.69 12.12
N ALA A 710 23.25 27.07 12.42
CA ALA A 710 23.73 27.24 13.79
C ALA A 710 22.93 28.32 14.55
N GLN A 711 22.61 29.45 13.89
CA GLN A 711 21.74 30.49 14.47
C GLN A 711 20.35 29.95 14.80
N VAL A 712 19.75 29.16 13.89
CA VAL A 712 18.42 28.57 14.12
C VAL A 712 18.45 27.59 15.29
N PHE A 713 19.44 26.69 15.36
CA PHE A 713 19.59 25.76 16.49
C PHE A 713 19.80 26.49 17.83
N GLN A 714 20.59 27.57 17.83
CA GLN A 714 20.79 28.40 19.01
C GLN A 714 19.49 29.07 19.47
N GLN A 715 18.65 29.54 18.54
CA GLN A 715 17.35 30.16 18.86
C GLN A 715 16.35 29.20 19.50
N ILE A 716 16.43 27.90 19.19
CA ILE A 716 15.57 26.87 19.79
C ILE A 716 16.19 26.18 21.01
N GLY A 717 17.40 26.58 21.42
CA GLY A 717 18.08 26.04 22.59
C GLY A 717 18.80 24.70 22.36
N ASP A 718 18.95 24.24 21.12
CA ASP A 718 19.73 23.05 20.77
C ASP A 718 21.21 23.40 20.65
N THR A 719 21.89 23.55 21.79
CA THR A 719 23.29 23.97 21.85
C THR A 719 24.24 22.96 21.20
N GLN A 720 23.90 21.67 21.25
CA GLN A 720 24.73 20.62 20.66
C GLN A 720 24.67 20.69 19.12
N ALA A 721 23.48 20.77 18.53
CA ALA A 721 23.35 20.93 17.08
C ALA A 721 23.98 22.25 16.61
N ALA A 722 23.79 23.34 17.35
CA ALA A 722 24.42 24.63 17.04
C ALA A 722 25.95 24.54 16.99
N GLN A 723 26.58 23.95 18.01
CA GLN A 723 28.04 23.76 18.07
C GLN A 723 28.55 22.84 16.96
N ASN A 724 27.82 21.76 16.66
CA ASN A 724 28.18 20.83 15.59
C ASN A 724 28.22 21.53 14.24
N VAL A 725 27.19 22.32 13.92
CA VAL A 725 27.14 23.01 12.63
C VAL A 725 28.08 24.23 12.58
N GLU A 726 28.31 24.92 13.69
CA GLU A 726 29.34 25.97 13.77
C GLU A 726 30.75 25.40 13.54
N THR A 727 31.03 24.20 14.07
CA THR A 727 32.29 23.50 13.83
C THR A 727 32.42 23.15 12.34
N LYS A 728 31.36 22.62 11.71
CA LYS A 728 31.33 22.40 10.24
C LYS A 728 31.59 23.67 9.45
N ALA A 729 31.02 24.80 9.86
CA ALA A 729 31.23 26.09 9.20
C ALA A 729 32.72 26.50 9.27
N LYS A 730 33.34 26.41 10.45
CA LYS A 730 34.76 26.76 10.66
C LYS A 730 35.69 25.88 9.85
N THR A 731 35.49 24.56 9.89
CA THR A 731 36.34 23.62 9.15
C THR A 731 36.16 23.76 7.63
N THR A 732 34.93 24.00 7.17
CA THR A 732 34.65 24.24 5.75
C THR A 732 35.24 25.58 5.25
N ASP A 733 35.27 26.62 6.08
CA ASP A 733 35.94 27.89 5.74
C ASP A 733 37.46 27.71 5.57
N LEU A 734 38.10 26.93 6.45
CA LEU A 734 39.53 26.59 6.31
C LEU A 734 39.81 25.84 5.01
N LEU A 735 38.98 24.86 4.66
CA LEU A 735 39.08 24.15 3.38
C LEU A 735 38.88 25.10 2.20
N ALA A 736 37.89 25.99 2.25
CA ALA A 736 37.64 26.96 1.19
C ALA A 736 38.83 27.88 0.93
N ARG A 737 39.56 28.27 1.99
CA ARG A 737 40.82 29.04 1.91
C ARG A 737 41.95 28.21 1.31
N GLY A 738 42.15 26.97 1.74
CA GLY A 738 43.18 26.08 1.18
C GLY A 738 42.98 25.81 -0.32
N VAL A 739 41.73 25.59 -0.74
CA VAL A 739 41.35 25.45 -2.16
C VAL A 739 41.62 26.74 -2.95
N TRP A 740 41.33 27.90 -2.36
CA TRP A 740 41.63 29.19 -2.97
C TRP A 740 43.14 29.42 -3.10
N ASP A 741 43.94 29.04 -2.11
CA ASP A 741 45.40 29.13 -2.16
C ASP A 741 45.97 28.24 -3.27
N ASN A 742 45.44 27.03 -3.48
CA ASN A 742 45.82 26.17 -4.61
C ASN A 742 45.54 26.83 -5.97
N LYS A 743 44.39 27.51 -6.10
CA LYS A 743 44.10 28.33 -7.29
C LYS A 743 45.15 29.45 -7.50
N GLN A 744 45.58 30.10 -6.43
CA GLN A 744 46.60 31.16 -6.52
C GLN A 744 47.99 30.61 -6.87
N ARG A 745 48.37 29.47 -6.29
CA ARG A 745 49.62 28.75 -6.60
C ARG A 745 49.71 28.40 -8.08
N LEU A 746 48.66 27.81 -8.64
CA LEU A 746 48.60 27.55 -10.09
C LEU A 746 48.69 28.81 -10.93
N GLY A 747 48.13 29.93 -10.45
CA GLY A 747 48.25 31.23 -11.12
C GLY A 747 49.65 31.86 -11.05
N ARG A 748 50.52 31.33 -10.18
CA ARG A 748 51.93 31.73 -10.00
C ARG A 748 52.91 30.64 -10.47
N ASP A 749 52.41 29.66 -11.22
CA ASP A 749 53.17 28.48 -11.67
C ASP A 749 53.82 27.67 -10.53
N GLN A 750 53.19 27.65 -9.37
CA GLN A 750 53.57 26.84 -8.20
C GLN A 750 52.68 25.61 -8.08
N ASP A 751 53.24 24.53 -7.56
CA ASP A 751 52.50 23.29 -7.33
C ASP A 751 51.44 23.47 -6.22
N PRO A 752 50.22 22.93 -6.42
CA PRO A 752 49.18 22.92 -5.40
C PRO A 752 49.55 21.97 -4.25
N MET A 753 49.03 22.26 -3.06
CA MET A 753 49.12 21.34 -1.93
C MET A 753 47.92 20.41 -1.92
N PHE A 754 48.17 19.10 -2.07
CA PHE A 754 47.13 18.09 -2.04
C PHE A 754 46.69 17.81 -0.61
N LYS A 755 45.39 17.56 -0.44
CA LYS A 755 44.79 17.29 0.88
C LYS A 755 45.24 15.93 1.42
N GLN A 756 45.48 15.87 2.71
CA GLN A 756 45.73 14.61 3.44
C GLN A 756 44.40 13.99 3.92
N ASP A 757 44.45 12.76 4.42
CA ASP A 757 43.26 12.00 4.84
C ASP A 757 42.38 12.74 5.85
N ALA A 758 42.98 13.47 6.80
CA ALA A 758 42.24 14.27 7.77
C ALA A 758 41.47 15.42 7.11
N GLU A 759 42.06 16.11 6.13
CA GLU A 759 41.42 17.20 5.39
C GLU A 759 40.34 16.66 4.44
N LEU A 760 40.54 15.46 3.88
CA LEU A 760 39.54 14.77 3.08
C LEU A 760 38.35 14.31 3.93
N ALA A 761 38.59 13.78 5.13
CA ALA A 761 37.51 13.41 6.06
C ALA A 761 36.68 14.65 6.45
N VAL A 762 37.31 15.80 6.66
CA VAL A 762 36.59 17.07 6.88
C VAL A 762 35.81 17.48 5.63
N LEU A 763 36.40 17.36 4.43
CA LEU A 763 35.78 17.75 3.17
C LEU A 763 34.54 16.90 2.84
N TYR A 764 34.57 15.59 3.10
CA TYR A 764 33.48 14.66 2.78
C TYR A 764 32.52 14.42 3.95
N LEU A 765 33.02 14.14 5.16
CA LEU A 765 32.19 13.75 6.31
C LEU A 765 31.84 14.94 7.23
N GLY A 766 32.69 15.95 7.27
CA GLY A 766 32.42 17.20 8.00
C GLY A 766 32.65 17.07 9.50
N GLY A 767 33.30 15.99 9.93
CA GLY A 767 33.81 15.84 11.30
C GLY A 767 35.12 16.61 11.47
N ALA A 768 35.33 17.18 12.65
CA ALA A 768 36.68 17.45 13.13
C ALA A 768 37.28 16.08 13.48
N GLY A 769 38.40 15.72 12.85
CA GLY A 769 39.04 14.42 13.08
C GLY A 769 39.17 14.10 14.57
N GLN A 770 38.71 12.92 14.96
CA GLN A 770 39.24 12.21 16.11
C GLN A 770 40.29 11.23 15.62
#